data_AF-A0A9D9R624-F1
#
_entry.id   AF-A0A9D9R624-F1
#
_cell.length_a   1.000
_cell.length_b   1.000
_cell.length_c   1.000
_cell.angle_alpha   90.00
_cell.angle_beta   90.00
_cell.angle_gamma   90.00
#
_symmetry.space_group_name_H-M   'P 1'
#
loop_
_entity.id
_entity.type
_entity.pdbx_description
1 polymer ?
#
loop_
_entity_poly.entity_id
_entity_poly.type
_entity_poly.pdbx_seq_one_letter_code
_entity_poly.pdbx_strand_id
1 'polypeptide(L)'
;MRHLPLAALLLSLSASAVVNESPVTLSWQLDGTNSRNRDYTYSFVIKNVSGTTLADDWAIYYNAFSGNSLPLDKQGHIKMSRVFQGYYKLTPDKGFSLAPGDSVVLDFRARGEVRGVSYAPDGAHFAFSGDSMARPLRINVKPLEWNSFRHIPGFPTGELRYAANEEVNPATQSQSGPFSILPALKSVATENGTVDLSSTMCVYADDGLEREAAYASQTLTGTGKKTIGVRLSLMSGADSRNTAGRSNNEYYEITLAADGIAVRGVSKDAVLNGVKTLARLAERNAGSPEVACATICDWPDLHYRGLMLDVVRDYSQLSDVKRLIDRLAIYKINRLQFHLTDDEGWRIEIPGLPELTDVGSRRGMTEKESGFLFQSYAGNGNPDDLSTTSNGYIPKADFVEFLRYAYARGVEVIPEIESPGHARAAIVAMKARRRNLENTDPEAARYFQVWDDDDTSEYKSAQGYNDNVLNPAMEGTYRLMEKVVDEIILMYREAGVPLPYIHMGGDEVPKNPWAKSPAVQRLMAEKGFTTTHEVEEYFITRIADMIAAKGYKIGGWQEAAMRHSDNIDKQLLPHFAAVNCWNTVAEWNGDTIPYSVANNGYPVVLCNVSNFYFDLCYNAHPGEPGLYWGGYVDEFRSWDARPYNIYMSSTKTIDGLPLDMEKQAGKLPLLPEAKANIIGVQGQLFSETIRNFDMVEYYLLPKIFGLVERGWNTE
;
A
#
# COMPACT_ATOMS: atom_id res chain seq x y z
N MET A 1 33.68 59.10 17.91
CA MET A 1 34.39 58.49 16.75
C MET A 1 33.59 57.28 16.31
N ARG A 2 33.04 57.39 15.10
CA ARG A 2 32.43 56.38 14.20
C ARG A 2 31.88 55.10 14.84
N HIS A 3 30.54 55.00 14.91
CA HIS A 3 29.73 54.01 14.17
C HIS A 3 28.27 54.50 14.15
N LEU A 4 27.74 54.79 12.96
CA LEU A 4 26.33 55.12 12.71
C LEU A 4 25.50 53.82 12.62
N PRO A 5 24.21 53.83 12.99
CA PRO A 5 23.28 52.76 12.67
C PRO A 5 22.69 52.98 11.27
N LEU A 6 22.81 51.98 10.39
CA LEU A 6 22.07 51.94 9.13
C LEU A 6 20.77 51.15 9.39
N ALA A 7 19.71 51.87 9.73
CA ALA A 7 18.35 51.37 9.77
C ALA A 7 17.56 52.10 8.69
N ALA A 8 17.42 51.49 7.51
CA ALA A 8 16.39 51.80 6.50
C ALA A 8 16.49 50.84 5.30
N LEU A 9 15.32 50.43 4.82
CA LEU A 9 15.03 49.67 3.59
C LEU A 9 15.28 48.16 3.61
N LEU A 10 14.26 47.43 4.08
CA LEU A 10 13.72 46.23 3.42
C LEU A 10 12.21 46.15 3.74
N LEU A 11 11.47 47.13 3.22
CA LEU A 11 10.03 47.04 3.00
C LEU A 11 9.86 46.60 1.54
N SER A 12 10.03 45.30 1.29
CA SER A 12 9.68 44.67 0.02
C SER A 12 8.61 43.63 0.29
N LEU A 13 7.38 44.03 0.02
CA LEU A 13 6.20 43.22 -0.24
C LEU A 13 6.25 41.76 0.25
N SER A 14 5.82 41.55 1.49
CA SER A 14 5.01 40.37 1.77
C SER A 14 3.71 40.52 0.98
N ALA A 15 3.72 40.10 -0.29
CA ALA A 15 2.49 39.79 -0.99
C ALA A 15 1.85 38.65 -0.20
N SER A 16 0.86 39.02 0.61
CA SER A 16 -0.06 38.09 1.25
C SER A 16 -0.45 37.05 0.20
N ALA A 17 -0.09 35.79 0.42
CA ALA A 17 -0.66 34.68 -0.31
C ALA A 17 -2.14 34.63 0.09
N VAL A 18 -2.96 35.47 -0.57
CA VAL A 18 -4.39 35.23 -0.66
C VAL A 18 -4.47 33.89 -1.37
N VAL A 19 -4.88 32.86 -0.63
CA VAL A 19 -5.34 31.60 -1.23
C VAL A 19 -6.34 32.03 -2.29
N ASN A 20 -5.96 31.96 -3.56
CA ASN A 20 -6.78 32.47 -4.65
C ASN A 20 -7.91 31.45 -4.81
N GLU A 21 -9.01 31.68 -4.09
CA GLU A 21 -10.17 30.78 -4.11
C GLU A 21 -10.68 30.63 -5.54
N SER A 22 -11.16 29.44 -5.88
CA SER A 22 -11.79 29.20 -7.18
C SER A 22 -12.97 30.18 -7.37
N PRO A 23 -13.10 30.86 -8.52
CA PRO A 23 -14.22 31.76 -8.79
C PRO A 23 -15.55 31.03 -9.00
N VAL A 24 -15.51 29.69 -9.01
CA VAL A 24 -16.67 28.81 -9.15
C VAL A 24 -16.74 27.80 -8.00
N THR A 25 -17.95 27.35 -7.70
CA THR A 25 -18.18 26.09 -6.98
C THR A 25 -18.55 25.00 -7.98
N LEU A 26 -18.15 23.76 -7.70
CA LEU A 26 -18.44 22.59 -8.52
C LEU A 26 -19.21 21.55 -7.70
N SER A 27 -20.34 21.08 -8.21
CA SER A 27 -21.05 19.90 -7.66
C SER A 27 -21.11 18.80 -8.70
N TRP A 28 -21.09 17.55 -8.24
CA TRP A 28 -21.28 16.37 -9.09
C TRP A 28 -22.41 15.51 -8.52
N GLN A 29 -23.21 14.93 -9.39
CA GLN A 29 -24.30 14.03 -9.02
C GLN A 29 -24.36 12.84 -9.98
N LEU A 30 -24.59 11.65 -9.44
CA LEU A 30 -24.98 10.48 -10.21
C LEU A 30 -26.49 10.52 -10.44
N ASP A 31 -26.92 10.55 -11.70
CA ASP A 31 -28.36 10.64 -12.05
C ASP A 31 -28.98 9.28 -12.32
N GLY A 32 -28.17 8.32 -12.78
CA GLY A 32 -28.66 6.99 -13.10
C GLY A 32 -27.56 6.02 -13.51
N THR A 33 -27.80 4.74 -13.22
CA THR A 33 -26.91 3.63 -13.60
C THR A 33 -27.70 2.61 -14.41
N ASN A 34 -27.11 2.08 -15.46
CA ASN A 34 -27.69 1.02 -16.28
C ASN A 34 -26.70 -0.13 -16.41
N SER A 35 -26.85 -1.10 -15.51
CA SER A 35 -25.99 -2.28 -15.43
C SER A 35 -26.05 -3.15 -16.69
N ARG A 36 -27.18 -3.16 -17.41
CA ARG A 36 -27.34 -3.94 -18.66
C ARG A 36 -26.44 -3.42 -19.79
N ASN A 37 -26.39 -2.10 -19.96
CA ASN A 37 -25.58 -1.48 -21.01
C ASN A 37 -24.17 -1.10 -20.54
N ARG A 38 -23.88 -1.30 -19.23
CA ARG A 38 -22.64 -0.86 -18.57
C ARG A 38 -22.35 0.60 -18.86
N ASP A 39 -23.36 1.44 -18.62
CA ASP A 39 -23.25 2.88 -18.69
C ASP A 39 -24.01 3.57 -17.54
N TYR A 40 -23.70 4.85 -17.33
CA TYR A 40 -24.30 5.67 -16.29
C TYR A 40 -24.39 7.13 -16.76
N THR A 41 -25.29 7.88 -16.14
CA THR A 41 -25.48 9.31 -16.36
C THR A 41 -25.17 10.09 -15.10
N TYR A 42 -24.55 11.25 -15.27
CA TYR A 42 -24.16 12.14 -14.19
C TYR A 42 -24.16 13.59 -14.65
N SER A 43 -24.30 14.51 -13.70
CA SER A 43 -24.28 15.94 -13.98
C SER A 43 -23.19 16.65 -13.18
N PHE A 44 -22.57 17.66 -13.79
CA PHE A 44 -21.84 18.70 -13.08
C PHE A 44 -22.67 19.98 -13.01
N VAL A 45 -22.64 20.65 -11.85
CA VAL A 45 -23.18 22.02 -11.69
C VAL A 45 -22.03 22.95 -11.36
N ILE A 46 -21.78 23.91 -12.25
CA ILE A 46 -20.77 24.96 -12.09
C ILE A 46 -21.50 26.25 -11.78
N LYS A 47 -21.24 26.85 -10.62
CA LYS A 47 -21.82 28.13 -10.22
C LYS A 47 -20.73 29.18 -10.09
N ASN A 48 -20.91 30.33 -10.74
CA ASN A 48 -20.04 31.48 -10.55
C ASN A 48 -20.34 32.12 -9.19
N VAL A 49 -19.36 32.07 -8.28
CA VAL A 49 -19.44 32.68 -6.95
C VAL A 49 -18.56 33.93 -6.83
N SER A 50 -17.88 34.30 -7.92
CA SER A 50 -17.11 35.54 -7.99
C SER A 50 -18.02 36.76 -8.20
N GLY A 51 -17.47 37.95 -7.96
CA GLY A 51 -18.15 39.23 -8.22
C GLY A 51 -18.14 39.66 -9.69
N THR A 52 -17.60 38.85 -10.60
CA THR A 52 -17.38 39.19 -12.02
C THR A 52 -17.94 38.14 -12.96
N THR A 53 -18.39 38.54 -14.15
CA THR A 53 -18.78 37.59 -15.20
C THR A 53 -17.57 36.79 -15.65
N LEU A 54 -17.69 35.46 -15.69
CA LEU A 54 -16.66 34.58 -16.24
C LEU A 54 -16.87 34.41 -17.74
N ALA A 55 -15.82 34.62 -18.52
CA ALA A 55 -15.84 34.50 -19.98
C ALA A 55 -15.43 33.08 -20.42
N ASP A 56 -14.90 32.93 -21.63
CA ASP A 56 -14.45 31.67 -22.22
C ASP A 56 -12.98 31.32 -21.93
N ASP A 57 -12.35 32.04 -21.01
CA ASP A 57 -10.91 32.00 -20.74
C ASP A 57 -10.53 31.13 -19.53
N TRP A 58 -11.25 30.05 -19.24
CA TRP A 58 -10.96 29.18 -18.10
C TRP A 58 -11.09 27.69 -18.40
N ALA A 59 -10.56 26.87 -17.50
CA ALA A 59 -10.73 25.43 -17.50
C ALA A 59 -10.89 24.91 -16.07
N ILE A 60 -11.68 23.84 -15.94
CA ILE A 60 -11.75 23.01 -14.74
C ILE A 60 -11.17 21.65 -15.09
N TYR A 61 -10.21 21.21 -14.30
CA TYR A 61 -9.61 19.88 -14.40
C TYR A 61 -10.12 19.01 -13.26
N TYR A 62 -10.18 17.69 -13.46
CA TYR A 62 -10.55 16.72 -12.44
C TYR A 62 -10.08 15.32 -12.81
N ASN A 63 -10.04 14.42 -11.82
CA ASN A 63 -9.70 13.02 -11.99
C ASN A 63 -10.95 12.13 -11.89
N ALA A 64 -10.93 11.02 -12.63
CA ALA A 64 -11.87 9.91 -12.49
C ALA A 64 -11.18 8.63 -12.98
N PHE A 65 -11.57 7.46 -12.47
CA PHE A 65 -10.95 6.19 -12.90
C PHE A 65 -11.01 5.98 -14.43
N SER A 66 -9.92 5.48 -15.01
CA SER A 66 -9.65 5.46 -16.46
C SER A 66 -10.64 4.63 -17.30
N GLY A 67 -11.44 3.76 -16.68
CA GLY A 67 -12.54 3.03 -17.32
C GLY A 67 -13.75 3.88 -17.70
N ASN A 68 -13.84 5.09 -17.15
CA ASN A 68 -14.95 6.03 -17.36
C ASN A 68 -14.59 7.02 -18.46
N SER A 69 -14.96 6.71 -19.70
CA SER A 69 -14.60 7.53 -20.87
C SER A 69 -15.72 8.46 -21.34
N LEU A 70 -15.25 9.60 -21.87
CA LEU A 70 -15.87 10.79 -22.46
C LEU A 70 -17.38 10.75 -22.80
N PRO A 71 -18.08 11.89 -22.69
CA PRO A 71 -19.53 11.94 -22.91
C PRO A 71 -19.89 11.52 -24.31
N LEU A 72 -20.99 10.77 -24.42
CA LEU A 72 -21.55 10.41 -25.72
C LEU A 72 -22.17 11.61 -26.47
N ASP A 73 -22.48 12.71 -25.78
CA ASP A 73 -23.13 13.91 -26.34
C ASP A 73 -22.44 15.22 -25.92
N LYS A 74 -22.31 16.19 -26.85
CA LYS A 74 -21.97 17.59 -26.53
C LYS A 74 -23.23 18.25 -25.97
N GLN A 75 -23.25 18.57 -24.68
CA GLN A 75 -24.34 19.35 -24.08
C GLN A 75 -23.83 20.72 -23.64
N GLY A 76 -24.46 21.78 -24.17
CA GLY A 76 -24.17 23.17 -23.81
C GLY A 76 -22.94 23.80 -24.47
N HIS A 77 -22.45 24.87 -23.84
CA HIS A 77 -21.32 25.71 -24.28
C HIS A 77 -20.01 25.39 -23.52
N ILE A 78 -19.87 24.19 -22.95
CA ILE A 78 -18.65 23.72 -22.28
C ILE A 78 -18.31 22.33 -22.82
N LYS A 79 -17.08 22.14 -23.26
CA LYS A 79 -16.54 20.89 -23.80
C LYS A 79 -15.75 20.14 -22.73
N MET A 80 -15.97 18.84 -22.65
CA MET A 80 -15.12 17.90 -21.90
C MET A 80 -14.09 17.25 -22.83
N SER A 81 -12.85 17.13 -22.36
CA SER A 81 -11.75 16.48 -23.07
C SER A 81 -10.86 15.71 -22.09
N ARG A 82 -10.18 14.66 -22.58
CA ARG A 82 -9.22 13.91 -21.80
C ARG A 82 -7.84 14.54 -21.99
N VAL A 83 -7.20 14.91 -20.87
CA VAL A 83 -5.81 15.41 -20.85
C VAL A 83 -4.86 14.22 -20.82
N PHE A 84 -5.11 13.32 -19.87
CA PHE A 84 -4.35 12.08 -19.71
C PHE A 84 -5.27 10.96 -19.19
N GLN A 85 -4.76 9.75 -19.05
CA GLN A 85 -5.57 8.63 -18.56
C GLN A 85 -6.07 8.92 -17.15
N GLY A 86 -7.40 8.93 -16.99
CA GLY A 86 -8.05 9.28 -15.74
C GLY A 86 -8.05 10.79 -15.39
N TYR A 87 -7.52 11.66 -16.25
CA TYR A 87 -7.41 13.09 -16.01
C TYR A 87 -8.09 13.90 -17.13
N TYR A 88 -9.10 14.69 -16.75
CA TYR A 88 -10.05 15.33 -17.65
C TYR A 88 -10.08 16.85 -17.47
N LYS A 89 -10.54 17.54 -18.53
CA LYS A 89 -10.64 19.00 -18.60
C LYS A 89 -11.97 19.42 -19.19
N LEU A 90 -12.67 20.31 -18.48
CA LEU A 90 -13.83 21.07 -18.94
C LEU A 90 -13.36 22.45 -19.40
N THR A 91 -13.77 22.88 -20.59
CA THR A 91 -13.38 24.15 -21.19
C THR A 91 -14.56 24.79 -21.89
N PRO A 92 -14.88 26.07 -21.64
CA PRO A 92 -15.93 26.79 -22.36
C PRO A 92 -15.66 26.87 -23.86
N ASP A 93 -16.74 26.87 -24.64
CA ASP A 93 -16.71 27.26 -26.04
C ASP A 93 -16.47 28.77 -26.15
N LYS A 94 -15.93 29.19 -27.30
CA LYS A 94 -15.70 30.60 -27.60
C LYS A 94 -17.00 31.41 -27.48
N GLY A 95 -16.94 32.54 -26.78
CA GLY A 95 -18.09 33.42 -26.52
C GLY A 95 -18.98 33.00 -25.35
N PHE A 96 -18.55 32.00 -24.56
CA PHE A 96 -19.19 31.66 -23.30
C PHE A 96 -19.19 32.85 -22.32
N SER A 97 -20.24 32.92 -21.50
CA SER A 97 -20.39 33.92 -20.43
C SER A 97 -21.23 33.33 -19.29
N LEU A 98 -20.79 33.52 -18.05
CA LEU A 98 -21.51 33.10 -16.84
C LEU A 98 -21.51 34.25 -15.83
N ALA A 99 -22.67 34.88 -15.60
CA ALA A 99 -22.79 36.05 -14.74
C ALA A 99 -22.59 35.70 -13.25
N PRO A 100 -22.26 36.67 -12.39
CA PRO A 100 -22.17 36.46 -10.94
C PRO A 100 -23.45 35.84 -10.38
N GLY A 101 -23.33 34.71 -9.67
CA GLY A 101 -24.45 34.00 -9.06
C GLY A 101 -25.15 32.99 -9.97
N ASP A 102 -24.93 33.03 -11.28
CA ASP A 102 -25.52 32.08 -12.24
C ASP A 102 -24.82 30.72 -12.20
N SER A 103 -25.55 29.70 -12.66
CA SER A 103 -25.08 28.32 -12.75
C SER A 103 -25.27 27.76 -14.16
N VAL A 104 -24.39 26.85 -14.55
CA VAL A 104 -24.55 25.98 -15.72
C VAL A 104 -24.57 24.52 -15.26
N VAL A 105 -25.45 23.74 -15.87
CA VAL A 105 -25.57 22.30 -15.66
C VAL A 105 -25.03 21.59 -16.90
N LEU A 106 -24.20 20.58 -16.67
CA LEU A 106 -23.57 19.77 -17.71
C LEU A 106 -23.93 18.31 -17.47
N ASP A 107 -24.81 17.76 -18.30
CA ASP A 107 -25.23 16.37 -18.20
C ASP A 107 -24.39 15.48 -19.11
N PHE A 108 -23.97 14.35 -18.58
CA PHE A 108 -23.05 13.44 -19.24
C PHE A 108 -23.56 12.01 -19.16
N ARG A 109 -23.28 11.23 -20.22
CA ARG A 109 -23.44 9.78 -20.24
C ARG A 109 -22.07 9.16 -20.52
N ALA A 110 -21.62 8.29 -19.62
CA ALA A 110 -20.34 7.61 -19.74
C ALA A 110 -20.52 6.09 -19.72
N ARG A 111 -19.62 5.38 -20.41
CA ARG A 111 -19.47 3.94 -20.26
C ARG A 111 -18.79 3.62 -18.94
N GLY A 112 -19.11 2.46 -18.37
CA GLY A 112 -18.57 2.00 -17.10
C GLY A 112 -19.67 1.73 -16.08
N GLU A 113 -19.27 1.57 -14.84
CA GLU A 113 -20.16 1.33 -13.71
C GLU A 113 -19.66 2.14 -12.52
N VAL A 114 -20.56 2.90 -11.90
CA VAL A 114 -20.29 3.58 -10.63
C VAL A 114 -20.89 2.68 -9.55
N ARG A 115 -20.04 2.03 -8.75
CA ARG A 115 -20.50 1.13 -7.67
C ARG A 115 -20.56 1.75 -6.29
N GLY A 116 -19.95 2.93 -6.12
CA GLY A 116 -19.94 3.61 -4.83
C GLY A 116 -19.21 4.94 -4.88
N VAL A 117 -19.07 5.55 -3.71
CA VAL A 117 -18.54 6.90 -3.52
C VAL A 117 -17.11 7.07 -4.06
N SER A 118 -16.30 6.02 -4.01
CA SER A 118 -14.92 6.00 -4.54
C SER A 118 -14.83 6.33 -6.03
N TYR A 119 -15.89 6.08 -6.80
CA TYR A 119 -15.91 6.30 -8.24
C TYR A 119 -16.37 7.70 -8.64
N ALA A 120 -16.77 8.52 -7.67
CA ALA A 120 -17.03 9.94 -7.91
C ALA A 120 -15.75 10.64 -8.37
N PRO A 121 -15.85 11.70 -9.18
CA PRO A 121 -14.67 12.46 -9.59
C PRO A 121 -14.00 13.11 -8.37
N ASP A 122 -12.71 13.36 -8.50
CA ASP A 122 -11.88 13.92 -7.43
C ASP A 122 -10.80 14.87 -7.98
N GLY A 123 -10.02 15.47 -7.10
CA GLY A 123 -8.82 16.22 -7.47
C GLY A 123 -9.09 17.48 -8.29
N ALA A 124 -10.29 18.06 -8.21
CA ALA A 124 -10.67 19.15 -9.09
C ALA A 124 -9.92 20.46 -8.80
N HIS A 125 -9.68 21.21 -9.85
CA HIS A 125 -8.97 22.48 -9.79
C HIS A 125 -9.29 23.38 -10.97
N PHE A 126 -9.19 24.69 -10.75
CA PHE A 126 -9.60 25.74 -11.69
C PHE A 126 -8.40 26.56 -12.17
N ALA A 127 -8.34 26.86 -13.46
CA ALA A 127 -7.32 27.75 -14.01
C ALA A 127 -7.91 28.67 -15.09
N PHE A 128 -7.47 29.92 -15.10
CA PHE A 128 -7.65 30.81 -16.24
C PHE A 128 -6.62 30.50 -17.32
N SER A 129 -6.89 30.98 -18.53
CA SER A 129 -6.00 30.86 -19.68
C SER A 129 -4.71 31.63 -19.40
N GLY A 130 -3.59 30.90 -19.37
CA GLY A 130 -2.27 31.47 -19.08
C GLY A 130 -1.82 31.32 -17.62
N ASP A 131 -2.67 30.80 -16.73
CA ASP A 131 -2.21 30.41 -15.39
C ASP A 131 -1.20 29.26 -15.48
N SER A 132 -0.11 29.39 -14.74
CA SER A 132 0.87 28.31 -14.55
C SER A 132 0.56 27.40 -13.36
N MET A 133 -0.37 27.83 -12.50
CA MET A 133 -0.80 27.11 -11.30
C MET A 133 -2.31 27.14 -11.18
N ALA A 134 -2.90 26.00 -10.81
CA ALA A 134 -4.32 25.92 -10.59
C ALA A 134 -4.74 26.45 -9.21
N ARG A 135 -6.01 26.83 -9.09
CA ARG A 135 -6.69 27.15 -7.84
C ARG A 135 -7.41 25.90 -7.33
N PRO A 136 -7.36 25.60 -6.02
CA PRO A 136 -8.11 24.49 -5.46
C PRO A 136 -9.61 24.64 -5.72
N LEU A 137 -10.26 23.55 -6.17
CA LEU A 137 -11.71 23.50 -6.39
C LEU A 137 -12.26 22.19 -5.85
N ARG A 138 -12.89 22.22 -4.68
CA ARG A 138 -13.53 21.04 -4.12
C ARG A 138 -14.75 20.63 -4.96
N ILE A 139 -14.87 19.33 -5.25
CA ILE A 139 -16.09 18.76 -5.81
C ILE A 139 -17.07 18.48 -4.69
N ASN A 140 -18.25 19.10 -4.75
CA ASN A 140 -19.37 18.76 -3.88
C ASN A 140 -20.14 17.58 -4.45
N VAL A 141 -19.73 16.36 -4.08
CA VAL A 141 -20.38 15.11 -4.47
C VAL A 141 -21.73 15.00 -3.76
N LYS A 142 -22.83 14.97 -4.51
CA LYS A 142 -24.16 14.72 -3.96
C LYS A 142 -24.26 13.29 -3.43
N PRO A 143 -25.00 13.07 -2.33
CA PRO A 143 -25.21 11.72 -1.80
C PRO A 143 -25.73 10.78 -2.89
N LEU A 144 -25.17 9.57 -2.95
CA LEU A 144 -25.64 8.53 -3.85
C LEU A 144 -27.01 8.03 -3.37
N GLU A 145 -27.95 7.84 -4.29
CA GLU A 145 -29.27 7.28 -3.99
C GLU A 145 -29.18 5.77 -3.78
N TRP A 146 -29.06 5.31 -2.53
CA TRP A 146 -28.72 3.91 -2.23
C TRP A 146 -29.69 2.87 -2.79
N ASN A 147 -30.96 3.24 -2.99
CA ASN A 147 -31.97 2.33 -3.54
C ASN A 147 -31.63 1.89 -4.97
N SER A 148 -30.88 2.67 -5.75
CA SER A 148 -30.45 2.26 -7.09
C SER A 148 -29.40 1.15 -7.07
N PHE A 149 -28.76 0.89 -5.93
CA PHE A 149 -27.69 -0.10 -5.76
C PHE A 149 -28.16 -1.43 -5.16
N ARG A 150 -29.42 -1.54 -4.71
CA ARG A 150 -29.97 -2.76 -4.07
C ARG A 150 -29.94 -4.02 -4.96
N HIS A 151 -29.73 -3.85 -6.27
CA HIS A 151 -29.61 -4.94 -7.22
C HIS A 151 -28.21 -5.59 -7.22
N ILE A 152 -27.21 -4.94 -6.59
CA ILE A 152 -25.86 -5.48 -6.50
C ILE A 152 -25.88 -6.69 -5.54
N PRO A 153 -25.36 -7.85 -5.97
CA PRO A 153 -25.22 -9.00 -5.08
C PRO A 153 -24.46 -8.66 -3.80
N GLY A 154 -24.95 -9.16 -2.66
CA GLY A 154 -24.35 -8.87 -1.35
C GLY A 154 -24.67 -7.48 -0.76
N PHE A 155 -25.61 -6.72 -1.34
CA PHE A 155 -26.03 -5.44 -0.78
C PHE A 155 -26.51 -5.60 0.69
N PRO A 156 -25.91 -4.87 1.65
CA PRO A 156 -26.15 -5.11 3.08
C PRO A 156 -27.41 -4.39 3.56
N THR A 157 -28.59 -4.97 3.33
CA THR A 157 -29.83 -4.40 3.92
C THR A 157 -29.79 -4.49 5.44
N GLY A 158 -30.61 -3.66 6.12
CA GLY A 158 -30.71 -3.68 7.57
C GLY A 158 -31.09 -5.07 8.11
N GLU A 159 -31.98 -5.77 7.42
CA GLU A 159 -32.40 -7.13 7.78
C GLU A 159 -31.25 -8.14 7.64
N LEU A 160 -30.49 -8.09 6.55
CA LEU A 160 -29.33 -8.98 6.35
C LEU A 160 -28.22 -8.70 7.37
N ARG A 161 -27.94 -7.43 7.67
CA ARG A 161 -26.95 -7.05 8.68
C ARG A 161 -27.39 -7.43 10.08
N TYR A 162 -28.67 -7.27 10.41
CA TYR A 162 -29.22 -7.70 11.69
C TYR A 162 -29.08 -9.21 11.86
N ALA A 163 -29.49 -10.01 10.87
CA ALA A 163 -29.37 -11.47 10.90
C ALA A 163 -27.91 -11.94 11.03
N ALA A 164 -26.99 -11.34 10.27
CA ALA A 164 -25.56 -11.65 10.38
C ALA A 164 -25.00 -11.29 11.77
N ASN A 165 -25.41 -10.16 12.34
CA ASN A 165 -24.98 -9.72 13.67
C ASN A 165 -25.52 -10.64 14.79
N GLU A 166 -26.72 -11.20 14.65
CA GLU A 166 -27.26 -12.18 15.61
C GLU A 166 -26.48 -13.50 15.63
N GLU A 167 -25.90 -13.91 14.50
CA GLU A 167 -25.07 -15.11 14.41
C GLU A 167 -23.72 -14.93 15.13
N VAL A 168 -23.08 -13.77 14.97
CA VAL A 168 -21.70 -13.53 15.47
C VAL A 168 -21.63 -12.95 16.87
N ASN A 169 -22.69 -12.27 17.34
CA ASN A 169 -22.77 -11.70 18.68
C ASN A 169 -24.09 -12.11 19.38
N PRO A 170 -24.28 -13.43 19.64
CA PRO A 170 -25.49 -13.89 20.29
C PRO A 170 -25.54 -13.37 21.73
N ALA A 171 -26.74 -13.03 22.21
CA ALA A 171 -26.96 -12.48 23.56
C ALA A 171 -26.44 -13.39 24.71
N THR A 172 -26.11 -14.64 24.42
CA THR A 172 -25.60 -15.66 25.34
C THR A 172 -24.07 -15.80 25.34
N GLN A 173 -23.34 -15.03 24.54
CA GLN A 173 -21.89 -15.16 24.44
C GLN A 173 -21.21 -14.80 25.76
N SER A 174 -20.35 -15.71 26.26
CA SER A 174 -19.55 -15.49 27.47
C SER A 174 -18.61 -14.31 27.28
N GLN A 175 -18.41 -13.53 28.33
CA GLN A 175 -17.32 -12.55 28.36
C GLN A 175 -15.98 -13.27 28.22
N SER A 176 -15.09 -12.69 27.43
CA SER A 176 -13.73 -13.18 27.24
C SER A 176 -12.90 -12.96 28.51
N GLY A 177 -12.06 -13.94 28.87
CA GLY A 177 -11.30 -13.95 30.12
C GLY A 177 -10.14 -12.94 30.16
N PRO A 178 -9.42 -12.85 31.29
CA PRO A 178 -8.31 -11.90 31.47
C PRO A 178 -7.13 -12.15 30.52
N PHE A 179 -6.98 -13.37 29.99
CA PHE A 179 -5.94 -13.75 29.03
C PHE A 179 -6.40 -13.74 27.57
N SER A 180 -7.64 -13.33 27.30
CA SER A 180 -8.16 -13.23 25.93
C SER A 180 -7.68 -11.95 25.27
N ILE A 181 -6.55 -12.06 24.57
CA ILE A 181 -5.92 -11.01 23.76
C ILE A 181 -5.74 -11.48 22.31
N LEU A 182 -5.39 -10.56 21.41
CA LEU A 182 -5.00 -10.85 20.03
C LEU A 182 -3.51 -10.53 19.81
N PRO A 183 -2.76 -11.37 19.07
CA PRO A 183 -3.15 -12.72 18.67
C PRO A 183 -3.37 -13.64 19.88
N ALA A 184 -4.17 -14.70 19.71
CA ALA A 184 -4.50 -15.61 20.80
C ALA A 184 -3.26 -16.39 21.28
N LEU A 185 -3.13 -16.54 22.60
CA LEU A 185 -2.01 -17.21 23.25
C LEU A 185 -2.07 -18.73 23.03
N LYS A 186 -0.94 -19.37 22.68
CA LYS A 186 -0.85 -20.83 22.54
C LYS A 186 -1.14 -21.57 23.85
N SER A 187 -0.65 -21.09 24.99
CA SER A 187 -0.82 -21.76 26.28
C SER A 187 -0.78 -20.80 27.46
N VAL A 188 -1.71 -20.99 28.40
CA VAL A 188 -1.76 -20.30 29.70
C VAL A 188 -2.06 -21.34 30.78
N ALA A 189 -1.11 -21.52 31.70
CA ALA A 189 -1.28 -22.35 32.89
C ALA A 189 -1.43 -21.45 34.12
N THR A 190 -2.64 -21.38 34.70
CA THR A 190 -2.90 -20.57 35.88
C THR A 190 -2.44 -21.26 37.16
N GLU A 191 -2.04 -20.44 38.13
CA GLU A 191 -1.50 -20.84 39.42
C GLU A 191 -2.25 -20.13 40.56
N ASN A 192 -2.03 -20.57 41.79
CA ASN A 192 -2.64 -19.94 42.96
C ASN A 192 -2.07 -18.53 43.19
N GLY A 193 -2.95 -17.59 43.54
CA GLY A 193 -2.58 -16.19 43.81
C GLY A 193 -2.91 -15.27 42.64
N THR A 194 -2.66 -13.97 42.84
CA THR A 194 -2.90 -12.93 41.85
C THR A 194 -1.72 -11.99 41.73
N VAL A 195 -1.61 -11.36 40.56
CA VAL A 195 -0.70 -10.25 40.28
C VAL A 195 -1.52 -9.05 39.81
N ASP A 196 -1.15 -7.85 40.27
CA ASP A 196 -1.77 -6.59 39.88
C ASP A 196 -1.00 -5.98 38.69
N LEU A 197 -1.56 -6.12 37.48
CA LEU A 197 -0.96 -5.62 36.24
C LEU A 197 -1.03 -4.09 36.09
N SER A 198 -1.68 -3.37 37.02
CA SER A 198 -1.63 -1.90 37.05
C SER A 198 -0.40 -1.35 37.79
N SER A 199 0.31 -2.21 38.54
CA SER A 199 1.52 -1.84 39.30
C SER A 199 2.56 -1.15 38.42
N THR A 200 3.28 -0.16 38.96
CA THR A 200 4.44 0.42 38.28
C THR A 200 5.48 -0.67 38.02
N MET A 201 5.79 -0.90 36.75
CA MET A 201 6.70 -1.95 36.30
C MET A 201 8.13 -1.42 36.19
N CYS A 202 9.04 -1.97 36.99
CA CYS A 202 10.48 -1.67 36.88
C CYS A 202 11.17 -2.74 36.04
N VAL A 203 11.68 -2.35 34.87
CA VAL A 203 12.31 -3.26 33.92
C VAL A 203 13.78 -3.49 34.28
N TYR A 204 14.17 -4.77 34.35
CA TYR A 204 15.54 -5.24 34.49
C TYR A 204 15.82 -6.18 33.32
N ALA A 205 16.94 -6.02 32.62
CA ALA A 205 17.29 -6.87 31.49
C ALA A 205 18.72 -7.40 31.61
N ASP A 206 18.93 -8.63 31.17
CA ASP A 206 20.28 -9.18 30.99
C ASP A 206 21.00 -8.46 29.82
N ASP A 207 22.34 -8.54 29.81
CA ASP A 207 23.19 -7.89 28.79
C ASP A 207 22.78 -8.30 27.35
N GLY A 208 22.76 -7.33 26.42
CA GLY A 208 22.42 -7.55 25.02
C GLY A 208 20.94 -7.43 24.67
N LEU A 209 20.07 -7.08 25.64
CA LEU A 209 18.63 -6.83 25.45
C LEU A 209 18.27 -5.33 25.53
N GLU A 210 19.19 -4.46 25.12
CA GLU A 210 19.03 -3.00 25.28
C GLU A 210 17.82 -2.46 24.50
N ARG A 211 17.57 -2.99 23.29
CA ARG A 211 16.41 -2.63 22.46
C ARG A 211 15.11 -3.04 23.14
N GLU A 212 15.06 -4.29 23.62
CA GLU A 212 13.88 -4.86 24.29
C GLU A 212 13.58 -4.15 25.60
N ALA A 213 14.62 -3.83 26.39
CA ALA A 213 14.50 -3.07 27.62
C ALA A 213 13.99 -1.64 27.39
N ALA A 214 14.48 -0.97 26.34
CA ALA A 214 14.00 0.36 25.97
C ALA A 214 12.52 0.33 25.55
N TYR A 215 12.13 -0.64 24.70
CA TYR A 215 10.73 -0.81 24.29
C TYR A 215 9.82 -1.15 25.48
N ALA A 216 10.26 -2.05 26.36
CA ALA A 216 9.53 -2.40 27.59
C ALA A 216 9.34 -1.19 28.50
N SER A 217 10.39 -0.38 28.72
CA SER A 217 10.31 0.82 29.57
C SER A 217 9.36 1.88 28.99
N GLN A 218 9.27 1.98 27.66
CA GLN A 218 8.32 2.87 27.01
C GLN A 218 6.88 2.37 27.08
N THR A 219 6.66 1.06 26.95
CA THR A 219 5.32 0.48 26.76
C THR A 219 4.67 0.06 28.08
N LEU A 220 5.45 -0.45 29.05
CA LEU A 220 4.96 -0.95 30.34
C LEU A 220 4.85 0.20 31.36
N THR A 221 3.91 1.11 31.14
CA THR A 221 3.71 2.30 31.98
C THR A 221 2.59 2.08 33.01
N GLY A 222 2.86 1.28 34.04
CA GLY A 222 1.94 1.08 35.16
C GLY A 222 1.77 2.34 36.02
N THR A 223 0.52 2.70 36.34
CA THR A 223 0.17 3.91 37.13
C THR A 223 -0.19 3.60 38.59
N GLY A 224 -0.15 2.31 38.98
CA GLY A 224 -0.48 1.83 40.31
C GLY A 224 0.54 2.24 41.38
N LYS A 225 0.11 2.23 42.65
CA LYS A 225 0.96 2.63 43.79
C LYS A 225 2.02 1.60 44.19
N LYS A 226 1.81 0.34 43.80
CA LYS A 226 2.75 -0.77 44.04
C LYS A 226 3.76 -0.84 42.90
N THR A 227 4.97 -1.28 43.22
CA THR A 227 6.03 -1.53 42.24
C THR A 227 6.23 -3.03 42.09
N ILE A 228 6.37 -3.50 40.85
CA ILE A 228 6.72 -4.88 40.53
C ILE A 228 7.92 -4.91 39.58
N GLY A 229 8.85 -5.84 39.80
CA GLY A 229 9.98 -6.04 38.90
C GLY A 229 9.58 -6.86 37.68
N VAL A 230 9.99 -6.42 36.49
CA VAL A 230 9.88 -7.17 35.23
C VAL A 230 11.28 -7.54 34.77
N ARG A 231 11.62 -8.84 34.79
CA ARG A 231 12.93 -9.33 34.36
C ARG A 231 12.90 -9.87 32.94
N LEU A 232 13.73 -9.31 32.07
CA LEU A 232 13.93 -9.76 30.68
C LEU A 232 15.21 -10.58 30.60
N SER A 233 15.15 -11.77 29.99
CA SER A 233 16.32 -12.64 29.84
C SER A 233 16.25 -13.52 28.59
N LEU A 234 17.41 -13.98 28.14
CA LEU A 234 17.51 -15.00 27.10
C LEU A 234 17.44 -16.39 27.73
N MET A 235 16.88 -17.35 27.00
CA MET A 235 16.88 -18.77 27.38
C MET A 235 17.37 -19.66 26.24
N SER A 236 17.82 -20.86 26.57
CA SER A 236 18.19 -21.86 25.57
C SER A 236 16.93 -22.39 24.89
N GLY A 237 16.91 -22.45 23.56
CA GLY A 237 15.86 -23.12 22.80
C GLY A 237 15.77 -24.64 23.05
N ALA A 238 16.78 -25.23 23.70
CA ALA A 238 16.78 -26.63 24.11
C ALA A 238 16.20 -26.87 25.54
N ASP A 239 15.56 -25.88 26.16
CA ASP A 239 14.89 -26.04 27.47
C ASP A 239 13.88 -27.21 27.41
N SER A 240 13.94 -28.10 28.40
CA SER A 240 13.16 -29.35 28.41
C SER A 240 11.67 -29.12 28.68
N ARG A 241 11.28 -27.92 29.12
CA ARG A 241 9.90 -27.57 29.45
C ARG A 241 9.02 -27.28 28.22
N ASN A 242 9.61 -26.95 27.07
CA ASN A 242 8.87 -26.79 25.83
C ASN A 242 9.69 -27.15 24.59
N THR A 243 9.24 -28.16 23.83
CA THR A 243 9.92 -28.62 22.61
C THR A 243 9.78 -27.65 21.45
N ALA A 244 8.79 -26.75 21.43
CA ALA A 244 8.59 -25.78 20.34
C ALA A 244 9.77 -24.80 20.22
N GLY A 245 10.38 -24.42 21.35
CA GLY A 245 11.57 -23.57 21.37
C GLY A 245 12.79 -24.16 20.67
N ARG A 246 12.80 -25.47 20.36
CA ARG A 246 13.87 -26.13 19.60
C ARG A 246 13.87 -25.77 18.12
N SER A 247 12.70 -25.48 17.57
CA SER A 247 12.50 -25.25 16.14
C SER A 247 11.90 -23.88 15.81
N ASN A 248 11.48 -23.10 16.81
CA ASN A 248 10.90 -21.77 16.63
C ASN A 248 11.70 -20.72 17.41
N ASN A 249 12.38 -19.83 16.69
CA ASN A 249 13.24 -18.79 17.26
C ASN A 249 12.47 -17.58 17.83
N GLU A 250 11.14 -17.55 17.71
CA GLU A 250 10.26 -16.53 18.29
C GLU A 250 9.57 -17.03 19.57
N TYR A 251 9.90 -18.23 20.06
CA TYR A 251 9.34 -18.81 21.28
C TYR A 251 9.71 -18.03 22.55
N TYR A 252 8.70 -17.71 23.36
CA TYR A 252 8.88 -17.04 24.65
C TYR A 252 7.99 -17.60 25.76
N GLU A 253 8.41 -17.34 26.99
CA GLU A 253 7.71 -17.63 28.24
C GLU A 253 7.48 -16.33 29.02
N ILE A 254 6.29 -16.19 29.62
CA ILE A 254 6.00 -15.16 30.62
C ILE A 254 5.56 -15.84 31.90
N THR A 255 6.23 -15.53 33.02
CA THR A 255 5.80 -15.94 34.36
C THR A 255 5.24 -14.71 35.07
N LEU A 256 3.97 -14.79 35.43
CA LEU A 256 3.25 -13.83 36.26
C LEU A 256 3.20 -14.38 37.70
N ALA A 257 3.97 -13.78 38.61
CA ALA A 257 3.98 -14.13 40.02
C ALA A 257 3.63 -12.92 40.90
N ALA A 258 3.24 -13.18 42.15
CA ALA A 258 2.80 -12.14 43.08
C ALA A 258 3.93 -11.16 43.46
N ASP A 259 5.19 -11.60 43.40
CA ASP A 259 6.38 -10.83 43.77
C ASP A 259 7.21 -10.35 42.57
N GLY A 260 6.86 -10.74 41.34
CA GLY A 260 7.62 -10.37 40.14
C GLY A 260 7.07 -10.96 38.85
N ILE A 261 7.49 -10.37 37.73
CA ILE A 261 7.20 -10.86 36.38
C ILE A 261 8.52 -11.19 35.68
N ALA A 262 8.56 -12.31 34.96
CA ALA A 262 9.69 -12.68 34.13
C ALA A 262 9.25 -12.89 32.68
N VAL A 263 9.98 -12.33 31.72
CA VAL A 263 9.84 -12.57 30.28
C VAL A 263 11.12 -13.19 29.76
N ARG A 264 11.03 -14.39 29.19
CA ARG A 264 12.18 -15.18 28.73
C ARG A 264 11.97 -15.56 27.28
N GLY A 265 12.94 -15.33 26.40
CA GLY A 265 12.83 -15.64 24.97
C GLY A 265 14.05 -16.37 24.45
N VAL A 266 13.88 -17.21 23.43
CA VAL A 266 15.01 -17.91 22.78
C VAL A 266 15.83 -16.99 21.87
N SER A 267 15.29 -15.81 21.56
CA SER A 267 15.93 -14.73 20.80
C SER A 267 15.51 -13.36 21.35
N LYS A 268 16.17 -12.29 20.87
CA LYS A 268 15.80 -10.92 21.20
C LYS A 268 14.37 -10.57 20.74
N ASP A 269 13.99 -10.99 19.55
CA ASP A 269 12.63 -10.78 19.02
C ASP A 269 11.57 -11.57 19.80
N ALA A 270 11.92 -12.77 20.30
CA ALA A 270 11.04 -13.53 21.19
C ALA A 270 10.79 -12.79 22.52
N VAL A 271 11.83 -12.24 23.14
CA VAL A 271 11.69 -11.39 24.34
C VAL A 271 10.81 -10.17 24.03
N LEU A 272 11.02 -9.51 22.88
CA LEU A 272 10.22 -8.38 22.46
C LEU A 272 8.73 -8.74 22.29
N ASN A 273 8.43 -9.91 21.69
CA ASN A 273 7.07 -10.44 21.57
C ASN A 273 6.45 -10.72 22.94
N GLY A 274 7.23 -11.23 23.91
CA GLY A 274 6.78 -11.40 25.28
C GLY A 274 6.45 -10.09 25.99
N VAL A 275 7.26 -9.05 25.78
CA VAL A 275 6.96 -7.69 26.29
C VAL A 275 5.66 -7.15 25.69
N LYS A 276 5.44 -7.32 24.38
CA LYS A 276 4.21 -6.92 23.69
C LYS A 276 2.99 -7.64 24.26
N THR A 277 3.09 -8.94 24.54
CA THR A 277 2.04 -9.72 25.19
C THR A 277 1.74 -9.21 26.60
N LEU A 278 2.77 -8.96 27.42
CA LEU A 278 2.57 -8.40 28.76
C LEU A 278 1.87 -7.03 28.71
N ALA A 279 2.26 -6.15 27.78
CA ALA A 279 1.61 -4.87 27.58
C ALA A 279 0.13 -5.04 27.20
N ARG A 280 -0.19 -5.95 26.28
CA ARG A 280 -1.58 -6.26 25.89
C ARG A 280 -2.41 -6.82 27.04
N LEU A 281 -1.83 -7.66 27.90
CA LEU A 281 -2.50 -8.17 29.09
C LEU A 281 -2.80 -7.05 30.08
N ALA A 282 -1.84 -6.13 30.31
CA ALA A 282 -2.06 -4.98 31.17
C ALA A 282 -3.18 -4.07 30.63
N GLU A 283 -3.18 -3.77 29.32
CA GLU A 283 -4.21 -2.96 28.67
C GLU A 283 -5.60 -3.64 28.74
N ARG A 284 -5.67 -4.93 28.41
CA ARG A 284 -6.91 -5.72 28.45
C ARG A 284 -7.55 -5.68 29.83
N ASN A 285 -6.73 -5.71 30.88
CA ASN A 285 -7.16 -5.78 32.27
C ASN A 285 -7.11 -4.42 32.98
N ALA A 286 -6.99 -3.29 32.28
CA ALA A 286 -6.89 -1.97 32.91
C ALA A 286 -8.08 -1.63 33.84
N GLY A 287 -9.27 -2.16 33.56
CA GLY A 287 -10.46 -2.01 34.42
C GLY A 287 -10.60 -3.05 35.55
N SER A 288 -9.85 -4.15 35.49
CA SER A 288 -9.82 -5.22 36.51
C SER A 288 -8.41 -5.84 36.56
N PRO A 289 -7.43 -5.12 37.13
CA PRO A 289 -6.01 -5.40 36.90
C PRO A 289 -5.45 -6.59 37.68
N GLU A 290 -6.19 -7.09 38.68
CA GLU A 290 -5.83 -8.33 39.38
C GLU A 290 -6.15 -9.54 38.50
N VAL A 291 -5.10 -10.21 38.03
CA VAL A 291 -5.19 -11.45 37.26
C VAL A 291 -4.55 -12.60 38.02
N ALA A 292 -4.94 -13.84 37.73
CA ALA A 292 -4.30 -15.01 38.33
C ALA A 292 -2.80 -15.05 38.01
N CYS A 293 -1.99 -15.51 38.97
CA CYS A 293 -0.63 -15.93 38.66
C CYS A 293 -0.67 -16.98 37.55
N ALA A 294 0.30 -16.95 36.63
CA ALA A 294 0.28 -17.83 35.46
C ALA A 294 1.64 -17.97 34.81
N THR A 295 1.83 -19.10 34.13
CA THR A 295 2.89 -19.30 33.14
C THR A 295 2.28 -19.32 31.74
N ILE A 296 2.76 -18.44 30.86
CA ILE A 296 2.32 -18.29 29.47
C ILE A 296 3.46 -18.76 28.56
N CYS A 297 3.15 -19.61 27.58
CA CYS A 297 4.08 -20.07 26.56
C CYS A 297 3.49 -19.77 25.18
N ASP A 298 4.22 -19.08 24.33
CA ASP A 298 3.65 -18.56 23.08
C ASP A 298 4.69 -18.35 21.96
N TRP A 299 4.25 -18.45 20.71
CA TRP A 299 5.05 -18.35 19.49
C TRP A 299 4.13 -18.25 18.25
N PRO A 300 4.60 -17.66 17.13
CA PRO A 300 3.87 -17.66 15.87
C PRO A 300 4.06 -18.97 15.09
N ASP A 301 3.04 -19.39 14.35
CA ASP A 301 3.14 -20.47 13.37
C ASP A 301 3.86 -20.04 12.08
N LEU A 302 3.71 -18.77 11.68
CA LEU A 302 4.38 -18.20 10.50
C LEU A 302 5.35 -17.10 10.93
N HIS A 303 6.60 -17.20 10.49
CA HIS A 303 7.64 -16.21 10.82
C HIS A 303 7.53 -14.92 10.02
N TYR A 304 6.91 -14.96 8.83
CA TYR A 304 6.60 -13.76 8.05
C TYR A 304 5.15 -13.31 8.32
N ARG A 305 4.98 -12.11 8.87
CA ARG A 305 3.66 -11.50 9.14
C ARG A 305 3.72 -10.05 8.70
N GLY A 306 3.20 -9.77 7.50
CA GLY A 306 3.42 -8.50 6.82
C GLY A 306 2.17 -7.63 6.65
N LEU A 307 2.41 -6.33 6.50
CA LEU A 307 1.50 -5.40 5.84
C LEU A 307 2.27 -4.71 4.72
N MET A 308 1.67 -4.57 3.54
CA MET A 308 2.13 -3.67 2.50
C MET A 308 1.37 -2.35 2.60
N LEU A 309 2.10 -1.24 2.54
CA LEU A 309 1.52 0.11 2.44
C LEU A 309 2.03 0.79 1.17
N ASP A 310 1.08 1.14 0.29
CA ASP A 310 1.28 2.04 -0.83
C ASP A 310 1.29 3.50 -0.36
N VAL A 311 2.39 4.20 -0.63
CA VAL A 311 2.50 5.66 -0.44
C VAL A 311 2.72 6.41 -1.74
N VAL A 312 2.55 5.72 -2.87
CA VAL A 312 2.76 6.25 -4.21
C VAL A 312 1.50 6.88 -4.75
N ARG A 313 0.41 6.12 -4.84
CA ARG A 313 -0.82 6.60 -5.49
C ARG A 313 -1.35 7.80 -4.72
N ASP A 314 -1.39 7.73 -3.40
CA ASP A 314 -1.58 8.86 -2.50
C ASP A 314 -0.60 8.80 -1.30
N TYR A 315 0.20 9.86 -1.15
CA TYR A 315 1.31 9.93 -0.21
C TYR A 315 0.84 9.99 1.26
N SER A 316 1.43 9.10 2.07
CA SER A 316 1.34 9.15 3.53
C SER A 316 2.64 9.66 4.13
N GLN A 317 2.55 10.65 5.01
CA GLN A 317 3.72 11.22 5.68
C GLN A 317 4.36 10.19 6.61
N LEU A 318 5.68 10.20 6.73
CA LEU A 318 6.39 9.26 7.61
C LEU A 318 5.96 9.35 9.09
N SER A 319 5.53 10.51 9.58
CA SER A 319 4.96 10.63 10.94
C SER A 319 3.73 9.76 11.13
N ASP A 320 2.89 9.67 10.11
CA ASP A 320 1.71 8.82 10.12
C ASP A 320 2.08 7.35 9.95
N VAL A 321 3.04 7.04 9.07
CA VAL A 321 3.56 5.66 8.95
C VAL A 321 4.21 5.18 10.25
N LYS A 322 4.85 6.05 11.04
CA LYS A 322 5.35 5.72 12.39
C LYS A 322 4.21 5.36 13.35
N ARG A 323 3.05 6.03 13.28
CA ARG A 323 1.85 5.65 14.04
C ARG A 323 1.35 4.27 13.61
N LEU A 324 1.37 3.97 12.31
CA LEU A 324 1.04 2.64 11.81
C LEU A 324 2.00 1.58 12.37
N ILE A 325 3.31 1.83 12.34
CA ILE A 325 4.33 0.95 12.92
C ILE A 325 4.03 0.63 14.39
N ASP A 326 3.63 1.62 15.19
CA ASP A 326 3.23 1.39 16.59
C ASP A 326 2.07 0.38 16.67
N ARG A 327 1.06 0.51 15.81
CA ARG A 327 -0.08 -0.43 15.75
C ARG A 327 0.34 -1.83 15.29
N LEU A 328 1.14 -1.93 14.24
CA LEU A 328 1.65 -3.20 13.73
C LEU A 328 2.46 -3.95 14.79
N ALA A 329 3.33 -3.23 15.50
CA ALA A 329 4.16 -3.79 16.54
C ALA A 329 3.33 -4.36 17.69
N ILE A 330 2.25 -3.67 18.12
CA ILE A 330 1.34 -4.14 19.17
C ILE A 330 0.73 -5.51 18.81
N TYR A 331 0.36 -5.71 17.55
CA TYR A 331 -0.23 -6.95 17.06
C TYR A 331 0.79 -7.97 16.52
N LYS A 332 2.08 -7.73 16.77
CA LYS A 332 3.18 -8.63 16.37
C LYS A 332 3.30 -8.87 14.85
N ILE A 333 2.78 -7.95 14.03
CA ILE A 333 3.15 -7.84 12.61
C ILE A 333 4.61 -7.37 12.57
N ASN A 334 5.45 -8.08 11.83
CA ASN A 334 6.91 -7.92 11.89
C ASN A 334 7.53 -7.48 10.56
N ARG A 335 6.71 -7.29 9.52
CA ARG A 335 7.14 -6.79 8.21
C ARG A 335 6.26 -5.64 7.76
N LEU A 336 6.89 -4.58 7.27
CA LEU A 336 6.25 -3.55 6.46
C LEU A 336 6.88 -3.61 5.06
N GLN A 337 6.15 -4.14 4.08
CA GLN A 337 6.51 -3.95 2.67
C GLN A 337 6.12 -2.52 2.30
N PHE A 338 7.12 -1.71 1.99
CA PHE A 338 6.95 -0.30 1.75
C PHE A 338 7.03 -0.04 0.24
N HIS A 339 5.85 0.14 -0.36
CA HIS A 339 5.70 0.38 -1.79
C HIS A 339 5.99 1.86 -2.08
N LEU A 340 7.19 2.11 -2.64
CA LEU A 340 7.80 3.44 -2.71
C LEU A 340 7.79 4.06 -4.10
N THR A 341 7.50 3.28 -5.14
CA THR A 341 7.53 3.73 -6.53
C THR A 341 6.42 3.04 -7.33
N ASP A 342 5.77 3.78 -8.21
CA ASP A 342 4.76 3.27 -9.14
C ASP A 342 4.61 4.29 -10.29
N ASP A 343 3.55 4.18 -11.09
CA ASP A 343 3.26 5.04 -12.21
C ASP A 343 2.98 6.49 -11.82
N GLU A 344 2.27 6.69 -10.71
CA GLU A 344 1.81 7.99 -10.25
C GLU A 344 2.77 8.69 -9.30
N GLY A 345 3.90 8.08 -8.96
CA GLY A 345 4.85 8.72 -8.08
C GLY A 345 6.13 7.96 -7.79
N TRP A 346 7.14 8.72 -7.39
CA TRP A 346 8.38 8.22 -6.83
C TRP A 346 8.61 8.88 -5.47
N ARG A 347 8.70 8.08 -4.41
CA ARG A 347 8.54 8.56 -3.02
C ARG A 347 9.77 8.48 -2.14
N ILE A 348 10.94 8.14 -2.69
CA ILE A 348 12.18 8.07 -1.91
C ILE A 348 13.32 8.85 -2.57
N GLU A 349 14.07 9.63 -1.81
CA GLU A 349 15.24 10.34 -2.32
C GLU A 349 16.35 9.36 -2.72
N ILE A 350 16.91 9.51 -3.93
CA ILE A 350 18.06 8.75 -4.40
C ILE A 350 19.21 9.73 -4.71
N PRO A 351 20.24 9.82 -3.84
CA PRO A 351 21.37 10.73 -4.06
C PRO A 351 22.01 10.57 -5.44
N GLY A 352 22.09 11.66 -6.20
CA GLY A 352 22.63 11.69 -7.57
C GLY A 352 21.59 11.56 -8.68
N LEU A 353 20.34 11.25 -8.35
CA LEU A 353 19.19 11.22 -9.26
C LEU A 353 18.05 12.12 -8.74
N PRO A 354 18.29 13.45 -8.61
CA PRO A 354 17.30 14.37 -8.05
C PRO A 354 16.00 14.40 -8.85
N GLU A 355 16.02 14.10 -10.15
CA GLU A 355 14.81 14.12 -10.99
C GLU A 355 13.75 13.11 -10.54
N LEU A 356 14.15 12.01 -9.90
CA LEU A 356 13.21 11.03 -9.36
C LEU A 356 12.26 11.69 -8.34
N THR A 357 12.74 12.62 -7.53
CA THR A 357 11.90 13.36 -6.56
C THR A 357 11.46 14.72 -7.09
N ASP A 358 12.33 15.48 -7.76
CA ASP A 358 12.02 16.82 -8.28
C ASP A 358 10.92 16.81 -9.35
N VAL A 359 10.76 15.68 -10.05
CA VAL A 359 9.72 15.46 -11.07
C VAL A 359 8.79 14.33 -10.64
N GLY A 360 9.34 13.16 -10.32
CA GLY A 360 8.56 11.94 -10.08
C GLY A 360 7.72 11.96 -8.80
N SER A 361 7.97 12.86 -7.84
CA SER A 361 7.16 12.96 -6.62
C SER A 361 6.03 14.00 -6.69
N ARG A 362 5.93 14.72 -7.81
CA ARG A 362 5.08 15.89 -7.97
C ARG A 362 4.07 15.67 -9.08
N ARG A 363 2.83 16.06 -8.84
CA ARG A 363 1.69 15.95 -9.76
C ARG A 363 0.96 17.28 -9.82
N GLY A 364 0.54 17.69 -11.02
CA GLY A 364 -0.16 18.97 -11.14
C GLY A 364 -0.80 19.21 -12.50
N MET A 365 -1.29 20.44 -12.66
CA MET A 365 -1.91 20.90 -13.89
C MET A 365 -0.87 21.05 -15.01
N THR A 366 -0.83 20.10 -15.94
CA THR A 366 0.07 20.12 -17.10
C THR A 366 -0.54 19.42 -18.31
N GLU A 367 0.04 19.67 -19.48
CA GLU A 367 -0.27 19.00 -20.75
C GLU A 367 0.93 18.22 -21.32
N LYS A 368 2.14 18.33 -20.73
CA LYS A 368 3.40 17.82 -21.34
C LYS A 368 4.42 17.16 -20.39
N GLU A 369 4.11 17.07 -19.09
CA GLU A 369 4.96 16.45 -18.05
C GLU A 369 6.46 16.81 -18.12
N SER A 370 6.77 18.09 -18.37
CA SER A 370 8.16 18.53 -18.51
C SER A 370 8.87 18.80 -17.18
N GLY A 371 8.14 18.88 -16.06
CA GLY A 371 8.69 19.14 -14.73
C GLY A 371 7.97 18.47 -13.56
N PHE A 372 6.82 17.85 -13.80
CA PHE A 372 6.05 17.05 -12.84
C PHE A 372 5.07 16.17 -13.62
N LEU A 373 4.55 15.13 -13.00
CA LEU A 373 3.58 14.21 -13.59
C LEU A 373 2.20 14.85 -13.76
N PHE A 374 1.37 14.28 -14.63
CA PHE A 374 -0.05 14.60 -14.68
C PHE A 374 -0.70 14.41 -13.30
N GLN A 375 -1.69 15.24 -12.97
CA GLN A 375 -2.52 14.98 -11.81
C GLN A 375 -3.21 13.61 -11.95
N SER A 376 -3.22 12.84 -10.87
CA SER A 376 -3.95 11.59 -10.73
C SER A 376 -4.58 11.51 -9.33
N TYR A 377 -5.73 10.82 -9.24
CA TYR A 377 -6.52 10.61 -8.01
C TYR A 377 -6.83 11.90 -7.22
N ALA A 378 -6.31 12.04 -6.01
CA ALA A 378 -6.48 13.24 -5.17
C ALA A 378 -5.65 14.43 -5.66
N GLY A 379 -5.78 15.58 -4.99
CA GLY A 379 -4.94 16.76 -5.19
C GLY A 379 -5.70 18.00 -5.62
N ASN A 380 -4.96 19.05 -5.98
CA ASN A 380 -5.55 20.35 -6.36
C ASN A 380 -4.86 21.00 -7.57
N GLY A 381 -4.10 20.21 -8.35
CA GLY A 381 -3.40 20.70 -9.53
C GLY A 381 -2.15 21.55 -9.24
N ASN A 382 -1.82 21.79 -7.96
CA ASN A 382 -0.60 22.47 -7.56
C ASN A 382 0.49 21.43 -7.20
N PRO A 383 1.57 21.31 -8.01
CA PRO A 383 2.65 20.35 -7.76
C PRO A 383 3.54 20.70 -6.56
N ASP A 384 3.38 21.89 -5.97
CA ASP A 384 4.16 22.36 -4.82
C ASP A 384 3.36 22.29 -3.50
N ASP A 385 2.10 21.86 -3.55
CA ASP A 385 1.26 21.75 -2.36
C ASP A 385 1.41 20.39 -1.68
N LEU A 386 2.22 20.39 -0.60
CA LEU A 386 2.48 19.24 0.27
C LEU A 386 1.39 19.00 1.33
N SER A 387 0.35 19.84 1.40
CA SER A 387 -0.81 19.60 2.28
C SER A 387 -1.77 18.57 1.68
N THR A 388 -1.63 18.28 0.39
CA THR A 388 -2.40 17.24 -0.31
C THR A 388 -1.64 15.92 -0.34
N THR A 389 -2.34 14.81 -0.47
CA THR A 389 -1.72 13.47 -0.62
C THR A 389 -1.10 13.27 -1.99
N SER A 390 -1.31 14.15 -2.98
CA SER A 390 -0.78 13.93 -4.32
C SER A 390 0.74 14.09 -4.44
N ASN A 391 1.32 14.92 -3.58
CA ASN A 391 2.72 15.35 -3.67
C ASN A 391 3.50 14.98 -2.41
N GLY A 392 4.80 14.75 -2.58
CA GLY A 392 5.71 14.49 -1.47
C GLY A 392 6.58 13.26 -1.69
N TYR A 393 7.68 13.20 -0.97
CA TYR A 393 8.62 12.10 -0.96
C TYR A 393 9.31 12.04 0.41
N ILE A 394 10.04 10.96 0.62
CA ILE A 394 10.80 10.67 1.83
C ILE A 394 12.26 11.06 1.60
N PRO A 395 12.78 12.06 2.32
CA PRO A 395 14.21 12.36 2.32
C PRO A 395 15.03 11.18 2.86
N LYS A 396 16.26 11.01 2.38
CA LYS A 396 17.17 9.92 2.80
C LYS A 396 17.32 9.88 4.33
N ALA A 397 17.57 11.02 4.95
CA ALA A 397 17.79 11.12 6.39
C ALA A 397 16.57 10.65 7.19
N ASP A 398 15.36 11.02 6.73
CA ASP A 398 14.11 10.64 7.36
C ASP A 398 13.81 9.15 7.17
N PHE A 399 14.15 8.58 6.00
CA PHE A 399 14.06 7.14 5.77
C PHE A 399 14.98 6.37 6.72
N VAL A 400 16.25 6.79 6.86
CA VAL A 400 17.23 6.18 7.78
C VAL A 400 16.72 6.21 9.23
N GLU A 401 16.14 7.32 9.67
CA GLU A 401 15.54 7.43 11.00
C GLU A 401 14.28 6.56 11.16
N PHE A 402 13.44 6.50 10.13
CA PHE A 402 12.27 5.62 10.07
C PHE A 402 12.65 4.14 10.18
N LEU A 403 13.71 3.69 9.48
CA LEU A 403 14.21 2.31 9.58
C LEU A 403 14.59 1.94 11.01
N ARG A 404 15.28 2.84 11.74
CA ARG A 404 15.61 2.64 13.16
C ARG A 404 14.36 2.59 14.02
N TYR A 405 13.40 3.49 13.77
CA TYR A 405 12.14 3.56 14.49
C TYR A 405 11.32 2.27 14.39
N ALA A 406 11.20 1.72 13.18
CA ALA A 406 10.52 0.46 12.90
C ALA A 406 11.23 -0.73 13.54
N TYR A 407 12.55 -0.83 13.34
CA TYR A 407 13.35 -1.93 13.89
C TYR A 407 13.33 -1.97 15.43
N ALA A 408 13.33 -0.80 16.09
CA ALA A 408 13.20 -0.70 17.55
C ALA A 408 11.91 -1.33 18.10
N ARG A 409 10.89 -1.52 17.24
CA ARG A 409 9.58 -2.08 17.57
C ARG A 409 9.40 -3.50 17.03
N GLY A 410 10.46 -4.07 16.45
CA GLY A 410 10.45 -5.40 15.85
C GLY A 410 9.69 -5.46 14.53
N VAL A 411 9.64 -4.35 13.79
CA VAL A 411 9.11 -4.31 12.43
C VAL A 411 10.27 -4.05 11.47
N GLU A 412 10.53 -5.01 10.58
CA GLU A 412 11.52 -4.84 9.51
C GLU A 412 10.83 -4.26 8.27
N VAL A 413 11.45 -3.26 7.67
CA VAL A 413 10.94 -2.61 6.44
C VAL A 413 11.54 -3.35 5.25
N ILE A 414 10.71 -3.64 4.25
CA ILE A 414 11.10 -4.20 2.96
C ILE A 414 10.84 -3.10 1.92
N PRO A 415 11.87 -2.50 1.30
CA PRO A 415 11.66 -1.51 0.27
C PRO A 415 11.21 -2.21 -1.02
N GLU A 416 10.11 -1.72 -1.60
CA GLU A 416 9.63 -2.14 -2.90
C GLU A 416 9.85 -1.05 -3.94
N ILE A 417 10.57 -1.43 -5.00
CA ILE A 417 10.86 -0.61 -6.17
C ILE A 417 10.27 -1.33 -7.39
N GLU A 418 9.09 -0.89 -7.81
CA GLU A 418 8.34 -1.47 -8.93
C GLU A 418 9.13 -1.46 -10.24
N SER A 419 9.18 -2.63 -10.89
CA SER A 419 9.79 -2.84 -12.20
C SER A 419 9.47 -4.22 -12.80
N PRO A 420 9.47 -4.40 -14.14
CA PRO A 420 9.65 -3.38 -15.17
C PRO A 420 8.33 -2.65 -15.51
N GLY A 421 7.17 -3.22 -15.16
CA GLY A 421 5.89 -2.51 -15.15
C GLY A 421 5.86 -1.44 -14.05
N HIS A 422 4.75 -0.70 -13.95
CA HIS A 422 4.53 0.25 -12.85
C HIS A 422 5.67 1.28 -12.69
N ALA A 423 6.35 1.65 -13.77
CA ALA A 423 7.58 2.43 -13.71
C ALA A 423 7.48 3.82 -14.34
N ARG A 424 6.25 4.31 -14.59
CA ARG A 424 6.05 5.56 -15.34
C ARG A 424 6.70 6.77 -14.67
N ALA A 425 6.64 6.90 -13.35
CA ALA A 425 7.28 8.01 -12.64
C ALA A 425 8.80 8.04 -12.88
N ALA A 426 9.45 6.87 -12.85
CA ALA A 426 10.87 6.74 -13.16
C ALA A 426 11.19 7.10 -14.61
N ILE A 427 10.38 6.64 -15.57
CA ILE A 427 10.54 6.97 -17.00
C ILE A 427 10.43 8.48 -17.25
N VAL A 428 9.42 9.13 -16.67
CA VAL A 428 9.21 10.58 -16.82
C VAL A 428 10.36 11.36 -16.16
N ALA A 429 10.80 10.95 -14.97
CA ALA A 429 11.96 11.54 -14.30
C ALA A 429 13.23 11.43 -15.15
N MET A 430 13.51 10.26 -15.73
CA MET A 430 14.70 10.06 -16.58
C MET A 430 14.59 10.79 -17.93
N LYS A 431 13.39 10.99 -18.48
CA LYS A 431 13.16 11.89 -19.62
C LYS A 431 13.46 13.35 -19.26
N ALA A 432 13.09 13.80 -18.06
CA ALA A 432 13.43 15.14 -17.57
C ALA A 432 14.95 15.29 -17.40
N ARG A 433 15.62 14.30 -16.81
CA ARG A 433 17.09 14.24 -16.69
C ARG A 433 17.77 14.39 -18.05
N ARG A 434 17.36 13.58 -19.03
CA ARG A 434 17.91 13.67 -20.40
C ARG A 434 17.76 15.07 -20.96
N ARG A 435 16.57 15.66 -20.89
CA ARG A 435 16.30 17.02 -21.39
C ARG A 435 17.20 18.08 -20.74
N ASN A 436 17.39 17.97 -19.43
CA ASN A 436 18.19 18.93 -18.66
C ASN A 436 19.68 18.86 -19.00
N LEU A 437 20.17 17.65 -19.33
CA LEU A 437 21.59 17.40 -19.56
C LEU A 437 21.99 17.34 -21.03
N GLU A 438 21.08 17.13 -22.00
CA GLU A 438 21.43 16.86 -23.42
C GLU A 438 22.34 17.94 -24.03
N ASN A 439 22.22 19.20 -23.61
CA ASN A 439 23.05 20.31 -24.13
C ASN A 439 24.35 20.55 -23.35
N THR A 440 24.47 20.02 -22.13
CA THR A 440 25.62 20.27 -21.24
C THR A 440 26.50 19.04 -21.05
N ASP A 441 25.90 17.87 -20.98
CA ASP A 441 26.54 16.56 -20.83
C ASP A 441 25.69 15.47 -21.52
N PRO A 442 25.86 15.28 -22.85
CA PRO A 442 25.08 14.31 -23.61
C PRO A 442 25.29 12.86 -23.18
N GLU A 443 26.46 12.53 -22.61
CA GLU A 443 26.75 11.18 -22.11
C GLU A 443 25.94 10.92 -20.84
N ALA A 444 26.00 11.83 -19.86
CA ALA A 444 25.21 11.72 -18.63
C ALA A 444 23.69 11.78 -18.91
N ALA A 445 23.27 12.51 -19.95
CA ALA A 445 21.88 12.58 -20.40
C ALA A 445 21.33 11.21 -20.83
N ARG A 446 22.17 10.37 -21.44
CA ARG A 446 21.80 9.04 -21.96
C ARG A 446 22.15 7.90 -20.99
N TYR A 447 22.96 8.18 -19.98
CA TYR A 447 23.45 7.16 -19.04
C TYR A 447 22.32 6.42 -18.33
N PHE A 448 21.24 7.08 -17.93
CA PHE A 448 20.07 6.44 -17.30
C PHE A 448 18.86 6.36 -18.24
N GLN A 449 19.08 6.28 -19.56
CA GLN A 449 17.98 6.12 -20.51
C GLN A 449 17.37 4.72 -20.38
N VAL A 450 16.10 4.66 -19.99
CA VAL A 450 15.34 3.42 -19.71
C VAL A 450 14.29 3.09 -20.77
N TRP A 451 14.26 3.83 -21.88
CA TRP A 451 13.34 3.65 -23.00
C TRP A 451 14.11 3.66 -24.33
N ASP A 452 13.49 3.13 -25.36
CA ASP A 452 13.98 3.20 -26.73
C ASP A 452 13.25 4.34 -27.46
N ASP A 453 14.00 5.27 -28.07
CA ASP A 453 13.43 6.46 -28.74
C ASP A 453 12.58 6.07 -29.96
N ASP A 454 12.87 4.93 -30.57
CA ASP A 454 12.19 4.43 -31.76
C ASP A 454 11.10 3.39 -31.43
N ASP A 455 10.78 3.20 -30.15
CA ASP A 455 9.72 2.29 -29.73
C ASP A 455 8.34 2.86 -30.07
N THR A 456 7.61 2.14 -30.90
CA THR A 456 6.24 2.46 -31.32
C THR A 456 5.22 1.42 -30.84
N SER A 457 5.59 0.64 -29.82
CA SER A 457 4.74 -0.39 -29.24
C SER A 457 3.43 0.20 -28.73
N GLU A 458 2.35 -0.54 -28.95
CA GLU A 458 1.01 -0.14 -28.51
C GLU A 458 0.53 -1.16 -27.48
N TYR A 459 0.39 -0.70 -26.24
CA TYR A 459 -0.09 -1.50 -25.14
C TYR A 459 -0.93 -0.65 -24.18
N LYS A 460 -1.59 -1.33 -23.24
CA LYS A 460 -2.38 -0.69 -22.19
C LYS A 460 -2.18 -1.46 -20.88
N SER A 461 -1.68 -0.79 -19.84
CA SER A 461 -1.61 -1.34 -18.48
C SER A 461 -2.99 -1.50 -17.86
N ALA A 462 -3.08 -2.19 -16.72
CA ALA A 462 -4.33 -2.34 -16.00
C ALA A 462 -4.97 -0.99 -15.61
N GLN A 463 -4.13 -0.02 -15.22
CA GLN A 463 -4.49 1.36 -14.84
C GLN A 463 -4.77 2.22 -16.08
N GLY A 464 -4.36 1.74 -17.26
CA GLY A 464 -4.68 2.31 -18.55
C GLY A 464 -3.57 3.12 -19.21
N TYR A 465 -2.36 3.14 -18.63
CA TYR A 465 -1.20 3.80 -19.22
C TYR A 465 -0.65 3.02 -20.41
N ASN A 466 0.12 3.71 -21.25
CA ASN A 466 0.71 3.19 -22.48
C ASN A 466 2.20 3.54 -22.61
N ASP A 467 2.79 4.01 -21.51
CA ASP A 467 4.17 4.52 -21.43
C ASP A 467 4.83 4.16 -20.08
N ASN A 468 4.36 3.09 -19.43
CA ASN A 468 4.66 2.77 -18.04
C ASN A 468 5.64 1.60 -17.80
N VAL A 469 6.37 1.16 -18.83
CA VAL A 469 7.22 -0.05 -18.73
C VAL A 469 8.67 0.29 -19.06
N LEU A 470 9.60 -0.07 -18.17
CA LEU A 470 11.04 0.03 -18.44
C LEU A 470 11.42 -0.89 -19.61
N ASN A 471 12.36 -0.49 -20.45
CA ASN A 471 12.80 -1.30 -21.59
C ASN A 471 13.99 -2.20 -21.20
N PRO A 472 13.86 -3.54 -21.20
CA PRO A 472 14.93 -4.47 -20.79
C PRO A 472 16.14 -4.54 -21.71
N ALA A 473 16.03 -4.02 -22.94
CA ALA A 473 17.15 -3.95 -23.89
C ALA A 473 18.02 -2.70 -23.70
N MET A 474 17.63 -1.78 -22.81
CA MET A 474 18.38 -0.58 -22.52
C MET A 474 19.28 -0.77 -21.30
N GLU A 475 20.60 -0.65 -21.45
CA GLU A 475 21.51 -0.76 -20.29
C GLU A 475 21.29 0.35 -19.24
N GLY A 476 20.68 1.48 -19.61
CA GLY A 476 20.29 2.52 -18.66
C GLY A 476 19.25 2.03 -17.65
N THR A 477 18.42 1.04 -18.01
CA THR A 477 17.48 0.37 -17.10
C THR A 477 18.23 -0.29 -15.96
N TYR A 478 19.23 -1.13 -16.26
CA TYR A 478 20.00 -1.81 -15.22
C TYR A 478 20.87 -0.86 -14.41
N ARG A 479 21.43 0.20 -15.03
CA ARG A 479 22.18 1.22 -14.30
C ARG A 479 21.31 2.01 -13.33
N LEU A 480 20.07 2.33 -13.71
CA LEU A 480 19.10 2.99 -12.84
C LEU A 480 18.79 2.09 -11.63
N MET A 481 18.40 0.84 -11.89
CA MET A 481 18.06 -0.11 -10.83
C MET A 481 19.25 -0.38 -9.90
N GLU A 482 20.45 -0.55 -10.44
CA GLU A 482 21.66 -0.74 -9.65
C GLU A 482 21.92 0.46 -8.73
N LYS A 483 21.81 1.68 -9.26
CA LYS A 483 21.99 2.90 -8.47
C LYS A 483 20.98 3.00 -7.33
N VAL A 484 19.71 2.66 -7.58
CA VAL A 484 18.66 2.68 -6.56
C VAL A 484 18.93 1.63 -5.48
N VAL A 485 19.27 0.40 -5.89
CA VAL A 485 19.64 -0.71 -4.98
C VAL A 485 20.83 -0.32 -4.11
N ASP A 486 21.88 0.27 -4.68
CA ASP A 486 23.06 0.70 -3.94
C ASP A 486 22.72 1.76 -2.88
N GLU A 487 21.91 2.76 -3.22
CA GLU A 487 21.50 3.79 -2.25
C GLU A 487 20.61 3.22 -1.14
N ILE A 488 19.71 2.29 -1.45
CA ILE A 488 18.92 1.58 -0.43
C ILE A 488 19.84 0.82 0.53
N ILE A 489 20.77 0.02 0.01
CA ILE A 489 21.73 -0.72 0.84
C ILE A 489 22.53 0.23 1.75
N LEU A 490 22.95 1.39 1.22
CA LEU A 490 23.63 2.42 2.00
C LEU A 490 22.76 3.01 3.10
N MET A 491 21.47 3.28 2.84
CA MET A 491 20.53 3.77 3.85
C MET A 491 20.34 2.76 4.99
N TYR A 492 20.20 1.46 4.70
CA TYR A 492 20.09 0.43 5.74
C TYR A 492 21.39 0.29 6.55
N ARG A 493 22.55 0.34 5.89
CA ARG A 493 23.85 0.35 6.55
C ARG A 493 24.00 1.56 7.48
N GLU A 494 23.58 2.74 7.03
CA GLU A 494 23.60 3.96 7.83
C GLU A 494 22.62 3.87 9.01
N ALA A 495 21.44 3.28 8.81
CA ALA A 495 20.47 3.03 9.87
C ALA A 495 21.01 2.06 10.93
N GLY A 496 21.91 1.15 10.56
CA GLY A 496 22.45 0.13 11.45
C GLY A 496 21.47 -1.01 11.72
N VAL A 497 20.56 -1.26 10.76
CA VAL A 497 19.53 -2.30 10.85
C VAL A 497 19.63 -3.24 9.63
N PRO A 498 19.20 -4.51 9.73
CA PRO A 498 19.25 -5.44 8.61
C PRO A 498 18.28 -5.03 7.50
N LEU A 499 18.72 -5.16 6.25
CA LEU A 499 17.85 -5.14 5.07
C LEU A 499 17.36 -6.57 4.81
N PRO A 500 16.05 -6.87 4.94
CA PRO A 500 15.56 -8.24 4.79
C PRO A 500 15.77 -8.78 3.37
N TYR A 501 15.32 -8.01 2.38
CA TYR A 501 15.46 -8.20 0.93
C TYR A 501 14.92 -6.95 0.23
N ILE A 502 15.10 -6.86 -1.09
CA ILE A 502 14.52 -5.78 -1.91
C ILE A 502 13.40 -6.37 -2.75
N HIS A 503 12.19 -5.83 -2.65
CA HIS A 503 11.08 -6.27 -3.51
C HIS A 503 11.17 -5.50 -4.84
N MET A 504 11.18 -6.21 -5.97
CA MET A 504 11.32 -5.61 -7.30
C MET A 504 9.98 -5.34 -7.98
N GLY A 505 8.87 -5.63 -7.31
CA GLY A 505 7.54 -5.59 -7.90
C GLY A 505 7.35 -6.75 -8.87
N GLY A 506 7.09 -6.43 -10.14
CA GLY A 506 7.06 -7.39 -11.25
C GLY A 506 5.67 -7.85 -11.63
N ASP A 507 4.63 -7.17 -11.16
CA ASP A 507 3.24 -7.44 -11.52
C ASP A 507 2.81 -6.70 -12.80
N GLU A 508 1.69 -7.19 -13.34
CA GLU A 508 0.88 -6.54 -14.38
C GLU A 508 1.62 -5.99 -15.62
N VAL A 509 2.77 -6.58 -16.00
CA VAL A 509 3.46 -6.22 -17.25
C VAL A 509 2.46 -6.36 -18.41
N PRO A 510 2.15 -5.26 -19.13
CA PRO A 510 1.14 -5.28 -20.17
C PRO A 510 1.49 -6.30 -21.24
N LYS A 511 0.49 -6.90 -21.88
CA LYS A 511 0.75 -7.80 -23.00
C LYS A 511 1.51 -7.07 -24.12
N ASN A 512 2.70 -7.59 -24.47
CA ASN A 512 3.53 -7.12 -25.58
C ASN A 512 3.99 -5.64 -25.50
N PRO A 513 4.58 -5.17 -24.38
CA PRO A 513 4.84 -3.75 -24.19
C PRO A 513 6.00 -3.21 -25.05
N TRP A 514 6.85 -4.10 -25.57
CA TRP A 514 8.04 -3.75 -26.37
C TRP A 514 8.04 -4.37 -27.77
N ALA A 515 6.91 -4.87 -28.26
CA ALA A 515 6.84 -5.66 -29.50
C ALA A 515 7.34 -4.92 -30.75
N LYS A 516 7.33 -3.58 -30.74
CA LYS A 516 7.84 -2.73 -31.82
C LYS A 516 9.09 -1.92 -31.42
N SER A 517 9.77 -2.25 -30.32
CA SER A 517 11.07 -1.65 -29.96
C SER A 517 12.19 -2.26 -30.80
N PRO A 518 12.92 -1.47 -31.61
CA PRO A 518 14.10 -1.97 -32.32
C PRO A 518 15.20 -2.51 -31.38
N ALA A 519 15.37 -1.92 -30.19
CA ALA A 519 16.31 -2.42 -29.19
C ALA A 519 15.93 -3.82 -28.69
N VAL A 520 14.66 -4.04 -28.36
CA VAL A 520 14.18 -5.36 -27.94
C VAL A 520 14.24 -6.37 -29.07
N GLN A 521 13.92 -5.99 -30.31
CA GLN A 521 14.08 -6.89 -31.46
C GLN A 521 15.52 -7.38 -31.64
N ARG A 522 16.52 -6.50 -31.42
CA ARG A 522 17.93 -6.90 -31.43
C ARG A 522 18.28 -7.85 -30.29
N LEU A 523 17.82 -7.55 -29.07
CA LEU A 523 18.02 -8.42 -27.91
C LEU A 523 17.41 -9.81 -28.14
N MET A 524 16.17 -9.86 -28.65
CA MET A 524 15.49 -11.11 -28.97
C MET A 524 16.26 -11.91 -30.03
N ALA A 525 16.78 -11.27 -31.07
CA ALA A 525 17.61 -11.93 -32.07
C ALA A 525 18.94 -12.44 -31.50
N GLU A 526 19.58 -11.69 -30.59
CA GLU A 526 20.83 -12.09 -29.94
C GLU A 526 20.64 -13.30 -29.01
N LYS A 527 19.56 -13.30 -28.22
CA LYS A 527 19.28 -14.35 -27.23
C LYS A 527 18.45 -15.52 -27.77
N GLY A 528 17.90 -15.38 -28.98
CA GLY A 528 17.00 -16.37 -29.57
C GLY A 528 15.59 -16.38 -28.97
N PHE A 529 15.17 -15.28 -28.34
CA PHE A 529 13.83 -15.16 -27.75
C PHE A 529 12.75 -15.03 -28.82
N THR A 530 11.60 -15.62 -28.57
CA THR A 530 10.44 -15.64 -29.48
C THR A 530 9.26 -14.82 -28.98
N THR A 531 9.23 -14.52 -27.69
CA THR A 531 8.16 -13.80 -27.01
C THR A 531 8.68 -12.65 -26.16
N THR A 532 7.81 -11.69 -25.87
CA THR A 532 8.10 -10.60 -24.91
C THR A 532 8.15 -11.09 -23.47
N HIS A 533 7.51 -12.22 -23.17
CA HIS A 533 7.63 -12.91 -21.87
C HIS A 533 9.07 -13.35 -21.60
N GLU A 534 9.76 -13.95 -22.58
CA GLU A 534 11.19 -14.30 -22.42
C GLU A 534 12.09 -13.06 -22.21
N VAL A 535 11.69 -11.90 -22.72
CA VAL A 535 12.38 -10.62 -22.49
C VAL A 535 12.16 -10.12 -21.05
N GLU A 536 10.97 -10.35 -20.49
CA GLU A 536 10.66 -10.08 -19.08
C GLU A 536 11.44 -11.04 -18.16
N GLU A 537 11.52 -12.33 -18.49
CA GLU A 537 12.36 -13.29 -17.75
C GLU A 537 13.82 -12.87 -17.74
N TYR A 538 14.32 -12.38 -18.88
CA TYR A 538 15.68 -11.82 -18.98
C TYR A 538 15.87 -10.61 -18.06
N PHE A 539 14.88 -9.72 -17.95
CA PHE A 539 14.91 -8.60 -17.03
C PHE A 539 14.98 -9.07 -15.56
N ILE A 540 14.04 -9.93 -15.15
CA ILE A 540 13.95 -10.47 -13.78
C ILE A 540 15.26 -11.16 -13.41
N THR A 541 15.80 -11.99 -14.30
CA THR A 541 17.07 -12.70 -14.09
C THR A 541 18.22 -11.73 -13.86
N ARG A 542 18.34 -10.67 -14.68
CA ARG A 542 19.42 -9.69 -14.50
C ARG A 542 19.30 -8.88 -13.22
N ILE A 543 18.08 -8.53 -12.79
CA ILE A 543 17.86 -7.84 -11.51
C ILE A 543 18.19 -8.77 -10.33
N ALA A 544 17.74 -10.03 -10.38
CA ALA A 544 18.03 -11.05 -9.38
C ALA A 544 19.54 -11.25 -9.22
N ASP A 545 20.25 -11.48 -10.34
CA ASP A 545 21.71 -11.68 -10.36
C ASP A 545 22.45 -10.45 -9.81
N MET A 546 22.03 -9.24 -10.18
CA MET A 546 22.62 -7.98 -9.71
C MET A 546 22.49 -7.81 -8.19
N ILE A 547 21.30 -8.06 -7.64
CA ILE A 547 21.05 -7.94 -6.20
C ILE A 547 21.77 -9.07 -5.43
N ALA A 548 21.78 -10.29 -5.99
CA ALA A 548 22.51 -11.43 -5.44
C ALA A 548 24.03 -11.18 -5.39
N ALA A 549 24.61 -10.55 -6.41
CA ALA A 549 26.02 -10.18 -6.44
C ALA A 549 26.40 -9.20 -5.31
N LYS A 550 25.43 -8.44 -4.77
CA LYS A 550 25.60 -7.54 -3.63
C LYS A 550 25.34 -8.22 -2.28
N GLY A 551 25.01 -9.52 -2.28
CA GLY A 551 24.79 -10.33 -1.08
C GLY A 551 23.36 -10.29 -0.54
N TYR A 552 22.40 -9.81 -1.33
CA TYR A 552 21.00 -9.71 -0.94
C TYR A 552 20.12 -10.61 -1.81
N LYS A 553 18.88 -10.82 -1.36
CA LYS A 553 17.84 -11.53 -2.11
C LYS A 553 16.81 -10.56 -2.66
N ILE A 554 16.04 -11.02 -3.64
CA ILE A 554 14.89 -10.30 -4.17
C ILE A 554 13.57 -10.83 -3.60
N GLY A 555 12.54 -9.99 -3.60
CA GLY A 555 11.16 -10.43 -3.58
C GLY A 555 10.42 -9.93 -4.82
N GLY A 556 9.26 -10.49 -5.12
CA GLY A 556 8.43 -10.04 -6.23
C GLY A 556 6.99 -10.52 -6.11
N TRP A 557 6.09 -9.89 -6.85
CA TRP A 557 4.75 -10.39 -7.05
C TRP A 557 4.80 -11.73 -7.81
N GLN A 558 3.77 -12.56 -7.67
CA GLN A 558 3.72 -13.91 -8.23
C GLN A 558 4.15 -14.03 -9.70
N GLU A 559 3.87 -13.02 -10.53
CA GLU A 559 4.24 -12.97 -11.94
C GLU A 559 5.75 -13.17 -12.14
N ALA A 560 6.57 -12.66 -11.21
CA ALA A 560 8.03 -12.78 -11.22
C ALA A 560 8.56 -14.20 -10.95
N ALA A 561 7.69 -15.14 -10.60
CA ALA A 561 8.02 -16.55 -10.33
C ALA A 561 7.10 -17.52 -11.11
N MET A 562 6.43 -17.02 -12.16
CA MET A 562 5.43 -17.80 -12.91
C MET A 562 5.82 -17.95 -14.37
N ARG A 563 5.45 -19.12 -14.93
CA ARG A 563 5.59 -19.46 -16.37
C ARG A 563 7.05 -19.48 -16.87
N HIS A 564 7.99 -19.68 -15.97
CA HIS A 564 9.40 -19.89 -16.31
C HIS A 564 9.67 -21.30 -16.81
N SER A 565 10.70 -21.45 -17.62
CA SER A 565 11.28 -22.76 -17.88
C SER A 565 12.01 -23.29 -16.64
N ASP A 566 12.10 -24.62 -16.50
CA ASP A 566 12.83 -25.27 -15.39
C ASP A 566 14.26 -24.73 -15.18
N ASN A 567 14.93 -24.30 -16.26
CA ASN A 567 16.28 -23.77 -16.17
C ASN A 567 16.31 -22.37 -15.54
N ILE A 568 15.35 -21.52 -15.91
CA ILE A 568 15.20 -20.18 -15.34
C ILE A 568 14.80 -20.28 -13.87
N ASP A 569 13.84 -21.16 -13.54
CA ASP A 569 13.45 -21.39 -12.15
C ASP A 569 14.62 -21.85 -11.27
N LYS A 570 15.44 -22.78 -11.76
CA LYS A 570 16.64 -23.24 -11.04
C LYS A 570 17.65 -22.12 -10.78
N GLN A 571 17.75 -21.15 -11.68
CA GLN A 571 18.62 -19.99 -11.52
C GLN A 571 18.01 -18.98 -10.53
N LEU A 572 16.71 -18.69 -10.64
CA LEU A 572 16.05 -17.66 -9.86
C LEU A 572 15.77 -18.07 -8.42
N LEU A 573 15.32 -19.30 -8.17
CA LEU A 573 14.87 -19.77 -6.86
C LEU A 573 15.84 -19.45 -5.71
N PRO A 574 17.17 -19.67 -5.83
CA PRO A 574 18.12 -19.32 -4.76
C PRO A 574 18.15 -17.83 -4.41
N HIS A 575 17.78 -16.95 -5.35
CA HIS A 575 17.82 -15.50 -5.22
C HIS A 575 16.54 -14.92 -4.60
N PHE A 576 15.44 -15.67 -4.54
CA PHE A 576 14.19 -15.20 -3.92
C PHE A 576 14.21 -15.36 -2.39
N ALA A 577 13.72 -14.31 -1.71
CA ALA A 577 13.39 -14.30 -0.29
C ALA A 577 11.87 -14.45 -0.06
N ALA A 578 11.05 -13.90 -0.96
CA ALA A 578 9.60 -13.96 -0.89
C ALA A 578 8.97 -13.81 -2.28
N VAL A 579 7.89 -14.54 -2.54
CA VAL A 579 7.00 -14.36 -3.69
C VAL A 579 5.61 -14.05 -3.14
N ASN A 580 5.11 -12.85 -3.43
CA ASN A 580 3.84 -12.37 -2.96
C ASN A 580 2.72 -12.88 -3.88
N CYS A 581 2.03 -13.95 -3.47
CA CYS A 581 0.97 -14.56 -4.26
C CYS A 581 -0.39 -14.00 -3.90
N TRP A 582 -0.94 -13.18 -4.79
CA TRP A 582 -2.13 -12.39 -4.53
C TRP A 582 -3.39 -12.92 -5.19
N ASN A 583 -3.25 -13.52 -6.37
CA ASN A 583 -4.41 -13.95 -7.14
C ASN A 583 -4.92 -15.26 -6.55
N THR A 584 -5.96 -15.15 -5.73
CA THR A 584 -6.59 -16.29 -5.05
C THR A 584 -8.08 -16.37 -5.34
N VAL A 585 -8.51 -15.77 -6.44
CA VAL A 585 -9.90 -15.79 -6.87
C VAL A 585 -10.22 -17.15 -7.48
N ALA A 586 -11.14 -17.87 -6.86
CA ALA A 586 -11.54 -19.21 -7.28
C ALA A 586 -12.14 -19.22 -8.69
N GLU A 587 -12.93 -18.21 -9.05
CA GLU A 587 -13.54 -18.08 -10.38
C GLU A 587 -12.51 -17.88 -11.51
N TRP A 588 -11.32 -17.37 -11.17
CA TRP A 588 -10.22 -17.18 -12.13
C TRP A 588 -9.27 -18.38 -12.14
N ASN A 589 -9.56 -19.40 -11.32
CA ASN A 589 -8.64 -20.50 -10.99
C ASN A 589 -7.28 -20.01 -10.44
N GLY A 590 -7.25 -18.78 -9.92
CA GLY A 590 -6.05 -18.13 -9.39
C GLY A 590 -5.60 -18.73 -8.07
N ASP A 591 -6.55 -19.21 -7.26
CA ASP A 591 -6.30 -19.93 -6.00
C ASP A 591 -5.38 -21.15 -6.10
N THR A 592 -5.08 -21.64 -7.31
CA THR A 592 -4.06 -22.67 -7.56
C THR A 592 -2.62 -22.14 -7.59
N ILE A 593 -2.42 -20.84 -7.83
CA ILE A 593 -1.12 -20.20 -8.03
C ILE A 593 -0.22 -20.34 -6.79
N PRO A 594 -0.66 -20.02 -5.56
CA PRO A 594 0.23 -20.11 -4.39
C PRO A 594 0.79 -21.51 -4.19
N TYR A 595 0.00 -22.55 -4.45
CA TYR A 595 0.46 -23.94 -4.34
C TYR A 595 1.37 -24.33 -5.51
N SER A 596 1.12 -23.85 -6.72
CA SER A 596 2.05 -24.07 -7.84
C SER A 596 3.42 -23.47 -7.55
N VAL A 597 3.46 -22.23 -7.06
CA VAL A 597 4.70 -21.52 -6.73
C VAL A 597 5.44 -22.20 -5.57
N ALA A 598 4.71 -22.58 -4.50
CA ALA A 598 5.28 -23.30 -3.37
C ALA A 598 5.81 -24.69 -3.76
N ASN A 599 5.07 -25.44 -4.59
CA ASN A 599 5.48 -26.76 -5.07
C ASN A 599 6.71 -26.68 -5.99
N ASN A 600 6.92 -25.55 -6.67
CA ASN A 600 8.14 -25.27 -7.44
C ASN A 600 9.33 -24.85 -6.57
N GLY A 601 9.14 -24.69 -5.26
CA GLY A 601 10.22 -24.44 -4.29
C GLY A 601 10.44 -22.98 -3.91
N TYR A 602 9.63 -22.05 -4.41
CA TYR A 602 9.74 -20.62 -4.07
C TYR A 602 9.15 -20.32 -2.68
N PRO A 603 9.74 -19.37 -1.91
CA PRO A 603 9.19 -18.94 -0.63
C PRO A 603 7.95 -18.06 -0.83
N VAL A 604 6.77 -18.61 -0.64
CA VAL A 604 5.47 -17.96 -0.84
C VAL A 604 5.02 -17.18 0.40
N VAL A 605 4.64 -15.92 0.17
CA VAL A 605 3.86 -15.09 1.09
C VAL A 605 2.43 -15.01 0.55
N LEU A 606 1.47 -15.47 1.34
CA LEU A 606 0.06 -15.46 0.97
C LEU A 606 -0.52 -14.04 1.08
N CYS A 607 -0.92 -13.50 -0.05
CA CYS A 607 -1.46 -12.15 -0.23
C CYS A 607 -2.90 -12.21 -0.76
N ASN A 608 -3.69 -13.18 -0.31
CA ASN A 608 -5.00 -13.51 -0.89
C ASN A 608 -5.89 -12.27 -1.09
N VAL A 609 -6.15 -11.88 -2.34
CA VAL A 609 -6.96 -10.69 -2.65
C VAL A 609 -8.35 -10.73 -2.01
N SER A 610 -8.95 -11.92 -1.91
CA SER A 610 -10.27 -12.11 -1.30
C SER A 610 -10.28 -12.06 0.24
N ASN A 611 -9.13 -11.92 0.90
CA ASN A 611 -9.00 -11.98 2.36
C ASN A 611 -8.16 -10.82 2.94
N PHE A 612 -7.13 -10.39 2.23
CA PHE A 612 -6.03 -9.58 2.77
C PHE A 612 -5.79 -8.25 2.03
N TYR A 613 -6.53 -7.95 0.96
CA TYR A 613 -6.50 -6.63 0.32
C TYR A 613 -7.46 -5.70 1.07
N PHE A 614 -6.90 -4.89 1.96
CA PHE A 614 -7.67 -4.07 2.89
C PHE A 614 -8.18 -2.77 2.27
N ASP A 615 -7.64 -2.35 1.13
CA ASP A 615 -8.15 -1.26 0.28
C ASP A 615 -9.51 -1.58 -0.36
N LEU A 616 -9.90 -2.86 -0.43
CA LEU A 616 -11.20 -3.26 -0.96
C LEU A 616 -12.34 -2.88 0.00
N CYS A 617 -13.52 -2.57 -0.54
CA CYS A 617 -14.70 -2.22 0.26
C CYS A 617 -15.04 -3.33 1.27
N TYR A 618 -15.56 -2.96 2.45
CA TYR A 618 -16.10 -3.93 3.43
C TYR A 618 -17.29 -4.72 2.85
N ASN A 619 -18.12 -4.06 2.05
CA ASN A 619 -19.35 -4.62 1.50
C ASN A 619 -19.82 -3.81 0.28
N ALA A 620 -20.92 -4.24 -0.33
CA ALA A 620 -21.49 -3.65 -1.55
C ALA A 620 -22.29 -2.35 -1.33
N HIS A 621 -22.30 -1.76 -0.12
CA HIS A 621 -23.00 -0.51 0.10
C HIS A 621 -22.28 0.65 -0.63
N PRO A 622 -22.98 1.49 -1.39
CA PRO A 622 -22.35 2.54 -2.20
C PRO A 622 -21.67 3.64 -1.37
N GLY A 623 -21.95 3.70 -0.07
CA GLY A 623 -21.25 4.58 0.87
C GLY A 623 -19.92 4.04 1.39
N GLU A 624 -19.59 2.75 1.16
CA GLU A 624 -18.30 2.21 1.54
C GLU A 624 -17.19 2.76 0.63
N PRO A 625 -16.10 3.30 1.19
CA PRO A 625 -14.93 3.67 0.43
C PRO A 625 -14.12 2.41 0.06
N GLY A 626 -13.31 2.51 -0.99
CA GLY A 626 -12.49 1.41 -1.52
C GLY A 626 -12.85 1.00 -2.94
N LEU A 627 -12.06 0.08 -3.49
CA LEU A 627 -12.34 -0.61 -4.75
C LEU A 627 -13.00 -1.97 -4.47
N TYR A 628 -13.44 -2.69 -5.51
CA TYR A 628 -14.14 -3.97 -5.36
C TYR A 628 -13.69 -5.05 -6.35
N TRP A 629 -12.60 -4.80 -7.09
CA TRP A 629 -12.21 -5.62 -8.23
C TRP A 629 -11.89 -7.08 -7.84
N GLY A 630 -11.39 -7.30 -6.61
CA GLY A 630 -11.15 -8.61 -6.01
C GLY A 630 -12.26 -9.09 -5.07
N GLY A 631 -13.40 -8.39 -5.04
CA GLY A 631 -14.53 -8.62 -4.15
C GLY A 631 -14.57 -7.69 -2.95
N TYR A 632 -15.17 -8.17 -1.85
CA TYR A 632 -15.34 -7.42 -0.60
C TYR A 632 -14.60 -8.11 0.53
N VAL A 633 -13.88 -7.33 1.33
CA VAL A 633 -13.08 -7.81 2.46
C VAL A 633 -13.55 -7.11 3.73
N ASP A 634 -14.23 -7.86 4.59
CA ASP A 634 -14.57 -7.46 5.95
C ASP A 634 -13.66 -8.19 6.96
N GLU A 635 -13.89 -7.95 8.26
CA GLU A 635 -13.15 -8.60 9.34
C GLU A 635 -13.27 -10.13 9.33
N PHE A 636 -14.42 -10.67 8.91
CA PHE A 636 -14.63 -12.11 8.85
C PHE A 636 -13.88 -12.73 7.68
N ARG A 637 -13.83 -12.06 6.53
CA ARG A 637 -13.05 -12.52 5.36
C ARG A 637 -11.57 -12.67 5.69
N SER A 638 -10.99 -11.71 6.39
CA SER A 638 -9.60 -11.82 6.83
C SER A 638 -9.40 -13.02 7.77
N TRP A 639 -10.38 -13.28 8.65
CA TRP A 639 -10.35 -14.37 9.61
C TRP A 639 -10.53 -15.74 8.93
N ASP A 640 -11.31 -15.82 7.87
CA ASP A 640 -11.59 -17.06 7.14
C ASP A 640 -10.37 -17.60 6.38
N ALA A 641 -9.30 -16.81 6.22
CA ALA A 641 -8.09 -17.25 5.56
C ALA A 641 -7.48 -18.48 6.26
N ARG A 642 -7.04 -19.47 5.47
CA ARG A 642 -6.45 -20.73 5.95
C ARG A 642 -5.13 -20.96 5.22
N PRO A 643 -3.99 -20.59 5.81
CA PRO A 643 -2.69 -20.61 5.12
C PRO A 643 -2.32 -21.96 4.46
N TYR A 644 -2.74 -23.08 5.06
CA TYR A 644 -2.47 -24.41 4.52
C TYR A 644 -3.68 -25.08 3.84
N ASN A 645 -4.78 -24.34 3.66
CA ASN A 645 -5.97 -24.81 2.94
C ASN A 645 -6.64 -23.66 2.18
N ILE A 646 -5.95 -23.14 1.17
CA ILE A 646 -6.35 -21.93 0.45
C ILE A 646 -7.72 -22.04 -0.22
N TYR A 647 -8.08 -23.22 -0.72
CA TYR A 647 -9.39 -23.47 -1.34
C TYR A 647 -10.56 -23.35 -0.37
N MET A 648 -10.29 -23.40 0.94
CA MET A 648 -11.26 -23.17 2.00
C MET A 648 -11.16 -21.77 2.62
N SER A 649 -10.33 -20.88 2.06
CA SER A 649 -10.16 -19.50 2.54
C SER A 649 -11.26 -18.55 2.05
N SER A 650 -12.07 -18.98 1.08
CA SER A 650 -13.25 -18.23 0.64
C SER A 650 -14.41 -19.18 0.39
N THR A 651 -15.59 -18.80 0.87
CA THR A 651 -16.86 -19.50 0.63
C THR A 651 -17.81 -18.69 -0.26
N LYS A 652 -17.33 -17.57 -0.79
CA LYS A 652 -18.10 -16.66 -1.64
C LYS A 652 -17.29 -16.19 -2.84
N THR A 653 -17.99 -15.95 -3.95
CA THR A 653 -17.47 -15.31 -5.16
C THR A 653 -17.08 -13.85 -4.91
N ILE A 654 -16.42 -13.22 -5.87
CA ILE A 654 -16.06 -11.78 -5.80
C ILE A 654 -17.32 -10.89 -5.73
N ASP A 655 -18.43 -11.32 -6.34
CA ASP A 655 -19.72 -10.64 -6.23
C ASP A 655 -20.44 -10.95 -4.90
N GLY A 656 -19.85 -11.76 -4.02
CA GLY A 656 -20.43 -12.08 -2.71
C GLY A 656 -21.52 -13.16 -2.72
N LEU A 657 -21.69 -13.89 -3.83
CA LEU A 657 -22.57 -15.06 -3.92
C LEU A 657 -21.89 -16.30 -3.31
N PRO A 658 -22.62 -17.32 -2.84
CA PRO A 658 -22.01 -18.57 -2.39
C PRO A 658 -21.13 -19.22 -3.47
N LEU A 659 -19.93 -19.65 -3.08
CA LEU A 659 -19.00 -20.38 -3.94
C LEU A 659 -19.39 -21.85 -4.01
N ASP A 660 -19.30 -22.43 -5.20
CA ASP A 660 -19.49 -23.87 -5.42
C ASP A 660 -18.28 -24.65 -4.91
N MET A 661 -18.40 -25.18 -3.68
CA MET A 661 -17.32 -25.89 -2.99
C MET A 661 -16.98 -27.25 -3.62
N GLU A 662 -17.91 -27.88 -4.34
CA GLU A 662 -17.64 -29.14 -5.04
C GLU A 662 -16.64 -28.91 -6.18
N LYS A 663 -16.71 -27.75 -6.85
CA LYS A 663 -15.73 -27.36 -7.88
C LYS A 663 -14.35 -27.00 -7.35
N GLN A 664 -14.21 -26.83 -6.03
CA GLN A 664 -12.90 -26.60 -5.41
C GLN A 664 -12.19 -27.92 -5.09
N ALA A 665 -12.91 -29.04 -5.07
CA ALA A 665 -12.32 -30.36 -4.87
C ALA A 665 -11.46 -30.78 -6.07
N GLY A 666 -10.34 -31.47 -5.79
CA GLY A 666 -9.46 -32.03 -6.83
C GLY A 666 -8.54 -31.03 -7.54
N LYS A 667 -8.51 -29.76 -7.11
CA LYS A 667 -7.50 -28.78 -7.52
C LYS A 667 -6.10 -29.21 -7.05
N LEU A 668 -5.07 -28.57 -7.62
CA LEU A 668 -3.65 -28.82 -7.31
C LEU A 668 -3.42 -28.83 -5.78
N PRO A 669 -2.95 -29.92 -5.16
CA PRO A 669 -2.69 -29.93 -3.72
C PRO A 669 -1.35 -29.27 -3.38
N LEU A 670 -1.26 -28.69 -2.17
CA LEU A 670 0.03 -28.32 -1.57
C LEU A 670 0.76 -29.60 -1.15
N LEU A 671 1.97 -29.81 -1.70
CA LEU A 671 2.77 -30.98 -1.36
C LEU A 671 3.25 -30.88 0.11
N PRO A 672 3.33 -32.01 0.86
CA PRO A 672 3.77 -32.00 2.26
C PRO A 672 5.11 -31.29 2.48
N GLU A 673 6.09 -31.52 1.61
CA GLU A 673 7.41 -30.88 1.62
C GLU A 673 7.35 -29.39 1.27
N ALA A 674 6.40 -28.98 0.43
CA ALA A 674 6.21 -27.59 0.01
C ALA A 674 5.49 -26.75 1.07
N LYS A 675 4.94 -27.35 2.14
CA LYS A 675 4.37 -26.58 3.25
C LYS A 675 5.36 -25.61 3.88
N ALA A 676 6.63 -25.98 3.96
CA ALA A 676 7.70 -25.13 4.48
C ALA A 676 7.99 -23.91 3.57
N ASN A 677 7.56 -23.97 2.31
CA ASN A 677 7.69 -22.87 1.37
C ASN A 677 6.58 -21.83 1.54
N ILE A 678 5.49 -22.13 2.26
CA ILE A 678 4.55 -21.09 2.72
C ILE A 678 5.17 -20.41 3.94
N ILE A 679 5.89 -19.32 3.71
CA ILE A 679 6.69 -18.65 4.76
C ILE A 679 5.88 -17.66 5.58
N GLY A 680 4.72 -17.22 5.08
CA GLY A 680 3.78 -16.43 5.87
C GLY A 680 2.63 -15.79 5.11
N VAL A 681 2.04 -14.76 5.75
CA VAL A 681 0.86 -14.02 5.27
C VAL A 681 1.15 -12.52 5.23
N GLN A 682 0.48 -11.81 4.33
CA GLN A 682 0.59 -10.36 4.23
C GLN A 682 -0.73 -9.71 3.80
N GLY A 683 -1.09 -8.62 4.48
CA GLY A 683 -2.13 -7.68 4.07
C GLY A 683 -1.63 -6.62 3.09
N GLN A 684 -2.48 -6.10 2.23
CA GLN A 684 -2.16 -5.08 1.23
C GLN A 684 -3.05 -3.88 1.45
N LEU A 685 -2.47 -2.69 1.36
CA LEU A 685 -3.21 -1.44 1.40
C LEU A 685 -2.72 -0.53 0.28
N PHE A 686 -3.34 -0.71 -0.89
CA PHE A 686 -3.19 0.19 -2.04
C PHE A 686 -3.90 1.53 -1.79
N SER A 687 -3.44 2.61 -2.42
CA SER A 687 -3.79 3.98 -2.01
C SER A 687 -4.56 4.81 -3.03
N GLU A 688 -5.11 4.24 -4.12
CA GLU A 688 -5.88 5.01 -5.13
C GLU A 688 -7.06 5.80 -4.55
N THR A 689 -7.60 5.35 -3.42
CA THR A 689 -8.78 5.92 -2.75
C THR A 689 -8.48 6.52 -1.37
N ILE A 690 -7.24 6.45 -0.88
CA ILE A 690 -6.84 7.03 0.41
C ILE A 690 -6.61 8.53 0.23
N ARG A 691 -7.19 9.36 1.11
CA ARG A 691 -7.09 10.84 1.06
C ARG A 691 -6.48 11.47 2.31
N ASN A 692 -6.32 10.67 3.36
CA ASN A 692 -5.69 11.04 4.61
C ASN A 692 -5.43 9.77 5.43
N PHE A 693 -4.66 9.91 6.51
CA PHE A 693 -4.30 8.77 7.33
C PHE A 693 -5.45 8.15 8.13
N ASP A 694 -6.52 8.89 8.44
CA ASP A 694 -7.70 8.31 9.10
C ASP A 694 -8.35 7.24 8.21
N MET A 695 -8.26 7.38 6.87
CA MET A 695 -8.71 6.35 5.94
C MET A 695 -7.83 5.10 6.00
N VAL A 696 -6.51 5.24 6.18
CA VAL A 696 -5.61 4.08 6.41
C VAL A 696 -6.07 3.29 7.63
N GLU A 697 -6.40 3.99 8.72
CA GLU A 697 -6.93 3.36 9.93
C GLU A 697 -8.30 2.69 9.68
N TYR A 698 -9.21 3.32 8.93
CA TYR A 698 -10.52 2.76 8.57
C TYR A 698 -10.43 1.48 7.71
N TYR A 699 -9.59 1.50 6.66
CA TYR A 699 -9.40 0.34 5.79
C TYR A 699 -8.79 -0.84 6.54
N LEU A 700 -7.84 -0.54 7.44
CA LEU A 700 -7.07 -1.56 8.14
C LEU A 700 -7.83 -2.17 9.32
N LEU A 701 -8.53 -1.36 10.12
CA LEU A 701 -9.16 -1.79 11.36
C LEU A 701 -10.68 -1.85 11.22
N PRO A 702 -11.34 -2.99 11.55
CA PRO A 702 -10.78 -4.18 12.19
C PRO A 702 -10.27 -5.31 11.26
N LYS A 703 -10.22 -5.12 9.92
CA LYS A 703 -9.85 -6.18 8.96
C LYS A 703 -8.51 -6.87 9.24
N ILE A 704 -7.54 -6.18 9.81
CA ILE A 704 -6.21 -6.77 10.05
C ILE A 704 -6.24 -7.89 11.09
N PHE A 705 -7.27 -8.00 11.93
CA PHE A 705 -7.25 -8.97 13.04
C PHE A 705 -7.26 -10.42 12.58
N GLY A 706 -7.90 -10.75 11.45
CA GLY A 706 -7.77 -12.08 10.87
C GLY A 706 -6.36 -12.37 10.36
N LEU A 707 -5.69 -11.40 9.75
CA LEU A 707 -4.28 -11.54 9.35
C LEU A 707 -3.37 -11.75 10.57
N VAL A 708 -3.55 -10.95 11.62
CA VAL A 708 -2.81 -11.06 12.88
C VAL A 708 -2.96 -12.46 13.48
N GLU A 709 -4.20 -12.94 13.55
CA GLU A 709 -4.48 -14.27 14.08
C GLU A 709 -3.91 -15.35 13.18
N ARG A 710 -4.13 -15.30 11.85
CA ARG A 710 -3.67 -16.37 10.94
C ARG A 710 -2.16 -16.44 10.76
N GLY A 711 -1.45 -15.33 10.96
CA GLY A 711 0.01 -15.34 11.03
C GLY A 711 0.54 -15.97 12.31
N TRP A 712 -0.21 -15.90 13.41
CA TRP A 712 0.21 -16.43 14.71
C TRP A 712 -0.31 -17.86 14.98
N ASN A 713 -1.56 -18.11 14.59
CA ASN A 713 -2.36 -19.32 14.75
C ASN A 713 -2.98 -19.69 13.39
N THR A 714 -2.31 -20.59 12.68
CA THR A 714 -2.65 -21.01 11.30
C THR A 714 -3.81 -21.99 11.23
N GLU A 715 -4.18 -22.63 12.34
CA GLU A 715 -5.26 -23.62 12.45
C GLU A 715 -6.66 -23.00 12.61
#